data_AF-A0A7Y5TRV6-F1
#
_entry.id   AF-A0A7Y5TRV6-F1
#
_cell.length_a   1.000
_cell.length_b   1.000
_cell.length_c   1.000
_cell.angle_alpha   90.00
_cell.angle_beta   90.00
_cell.angle_gamma   90.00
#
_symmetry.space_group_name_H-M   'P 1'
#
loop_
_entity.id
_entity.type
_entity.pdbx_description
1 polymer ?
#
loop_
_entity_poly.entity_id
_entity_poly.type
_entity_poly.pdbx_seq_one_letter_code
_entity_poly.pdbx_strand_id
1 'polypeptide(L)'
;IGLALSGGGARGLAHVGVLRALERAGVPIDAISGTSMGSLVGGLYAAGYSASDLEEIARGIDWTALFVDTPARSVMEPFDQVKGNPTLLSLPMHRGRIGLPSGVIAGQHVAELFARLTWPVQAVRDFRQLPIPFSAVATDITTGAAIVLDSGSLASVMRASMSLPSVFAPASLQGRILLDGGLVRSLPAQDVRALGADLVICSDVSEPLLDASELRTMLDVLNQAVGYHGNESTVEERKRCDVYIRPDLTGLDGFSFEHAADWIVRGDSATQLLAGRLHEIVARTGGPVRRPRGIPAEERTAIVRLGGTRVTAATPDASRFVATTLALRPGDPVDPTRMQGAVTQVYESGLFETVTYSLATGDSGTVAVVMAQGENADRVGFGFRYEEQYNAALLFDATMRHLLGFGSTGRLSMRLGEQTRVALDVARGRTLSSQWVLGTGVSYLSSPLDFFEGRRRSAEATLRVTSANVTVGGATRGGGVGVQLKGENARASAAIAAVDSSATRTFASVAGLVWWDDLDRPAFPTHGATLRARYERAAGGGAPFGRWFVTGRAVAPLSERLSIEAHAVGGAASPDSTIPLHYRFFLGSLTPSAVLAESQVSFAGLRLQERDGFAVAAAGVALQWEPAPNIFTTARVDVGDVARTFGDAVESRVVGAGLSIGTRTLVGPVELRVHGRTPSTMLAEFSVGHLF
;
A
#
# COMPACT_ATOMS: atom_id res chain seq x y z
N ILE A 1 29.63 26.19 -19.15
CA ILE A 1 29.72 25.81 -17.73
C ILE A 1 28.86 24.58 -17.50
N GLY A 2 29.40 23.56 -16.85
CA GLY A 2 28.69 22.35 -16.45
C GLY A 2 28.30 22.38 -14.98
N LEU A 3 27.16 21.79 -14.64
CA LEU A 3 26.70 21.58 -13.27
C LEU A 3 26.63 20.08 -12.94
N ALA A 4 27.36 19.65 -11.92
CA ALA A 4 27.29 18.30 -11.37
C ALA A 4 26.49 18.31 -10.06
N LEU A 5 25.44 17.48 -9.98
CA LEU A 5 24.54 17.39 -8.82
C LEU A 5 24.61 16.00 -8.19
N SER A 6 24.97 15.93 -6.91
CA SER A 6 25.18 14.63 -6.27
C SER A 6 23.89 13.92 -5.83
N GLY A 7 24.02 12.64 -5.47
CA GLY A 7 22.97 11.94 -4.70
C GLY A 7 22.97 12.35 -3.22
N GLY A 8 21.86 12.11 -2.52
CA GLY A 8 21.74 12.42 -1.08
C GLY A 8 20.33 12.32 -0.47
N GLY A 9 19.41 11.57 -1.08
CA GLY A 9 18.02 11.46 -0.59
C GLY A 9 17.34 12.82 -0.47
N ALA A 10 16.69 13.08 0.67
CA ALA A 10 16.01 14.35 0.97
C ALA A 10 16.94 15.57 0.89
N ARG A 11 18.24 15.39 1.19
CA ARG A 11 19.23 16.49 1.13
C ARG A 11 19.39 17.05 -0.27
N GLY A 12 19.10 16.26 -1.32
CA GLY A 12 19.13 16.73 -2.71
C GLY A 12 18.10 17.81 -3.03
N LEU A 13 17.12 18.06 -2.16
CA LEU A 13 16.26 19.25 -2.26
C LEU A 13 17.05 20.55 -2.11
N ALA A 14 18.23 20.53 -1.49
CA ALA A 14 19.14 21.67 -1.45
C ALA A 14 19.64 22.09 -2.85
N HIS A 15 19.68 21.19 -3.82
CA HIS A 15 20.03 21.55 -5.20
C HIS A 15 19.06 22.57 -5.81
N VAL A 16 17.80 22.58 -5.40
CA VAL A 16 16.82 23.58 -5.84
C VAL A 16 17.25 24.97 -5.36
N GLY A 17 17.71 25.08 -4.11
CA GLY A 17 18.29 26.32 -3.57
C GLY A 17 19.56 26.76 -4.30
N VAL A 18 20.40 25.80 -4.67
CA VAL A 18 21.62 26.05 -5.46
C VAL A 18 21.26 26.63 -6.82
N LEU A 19 20.34 25.98 -7.55
CA LEU A 19 19.84 26.46 -8.84
C LEU A 19 19.24 27.86 -8.71
N ARG A 20 18.45 28.12 -7.66
CA ARG A 20 17.87 29.45 -7.39
C ARG A 20 18.94 30.52 -7.22
N ALA A 21 20.02 30.24 -6.52
CA ALA A 21 21.13 31.17 -6.36
C ALA A 21 21.93 31.36 -7.66
N LEU A 22 22.18 30.29 -8.43
CA LEU A 22 22.86 30.36 -9.73
C LEU A 22 22.05 31.17 -10.76
N GLU A 23 20.72 30.97 -10.83
CA GLU A 23 19.82 31.78 -11.65
C GLU A 23 19.82 33.25 -11.24
N ARG A 24 19.87 33.54 -9.93
CA ARG A 24 19.98 34.92 -9.44
C ARG A 24 21.29 35.59 -9.83
N ALA A 25 22.38 34.82 -9.83
CA ALA A 25 23.70 35.26 -10.28
C ALA A 25 23.86 35.33 -11.80
N GLY A 26 22.90 34.79 -12.57
CA GLY A 26 22.93 34.80 -14.04
C GLY A 26 23.93 33.82 -14.65
N VAL A 27 24.24 32.72 -13.96
CA VAL A 27 25.20 31.71 -14.42
C VAL A 27 24.64 30.92 -15.62
N PRO A 28 25.31 30.92 -16.79
CA PRO A 28 24.89 30.11 -17.94
C PRO A 28 25.26 28.64 -17.74
N ILE A 29 24.28 27.81 -17.37
CA ILE A 29 24.48 26.36 -17.25
C ILE A 29 24.23 25.72 -18.63
N ASP A 30 25.28 25.12 -19.20
CA ASP A 30 25.27 24.57 -20.57
C ASP A 30 25.23 23.04 -20.61
N ALA A 31 25.49 22.37 -19.49
CA ALA A 31 25.41 20.93 -19.36
C ALA A 31 25.15 20.54 -17.90
N ILE A 32 24.42 19.45 -17.68
CA ILE A 32 24.10 18.96 -16.34
C ILE A 32 24.37 17.46 -16.26
N SER A 33 25.00 17.02 -15.17
CA SER A 33 25.00 15.60 -14.82
C SER A 33 24.53 15.43 -13.39
N GLY A 34 23.71 14.41 -13.15
CA GLY A 34 23.08 14.20 -11.84
C GLY A 34 23.05 12.74 -11.41
N THR A 35 23.13 12.50 -10.11
CA THR A 35 22.99 11.16 -9.51
C THR A 35 21.85 11.16 -8.49
N SER A 36 21.01 10.13 -8.47
CA SER A 36 19.91 9.98 -7.49
C SER A 36 19.00 11.22 -7.46
N MET A 37 18.80 11.86 -6.31
CA MET A 37 18.07 13.13 -6.20
C MET A 37 18.64 14.25 -7.09
N GLY A 38 19.97 14.30 -7.29
CA GLY A 38 20.62 15.20 -8.24
C GLY A 38 20.21 14.92 -9.69
N SER A 39 19.94 13.66 -10.06
CA SER A 39 19.39 13.31 -11.38
C SER A 39 17.95 13.80 -11.54
N LEU A 40 17.15 13.77 -10.48
CA LEU A 40 15.77 14.26 -10.49
C LEU A 40 15.73 15.78 -10.65
N VAL A 41 16.40 16.51 -9.76
CA VAL A 41 16.43 17.98 -9.78
C VAL A 41 17.11 18.48 -11.06
N GLY A 42 18.25 17.89 -11.42
CA GLY A 42 19.01 18.25 -12.62
C GLY A 42 18.28 17.90 -13.92
N GLY A 43 17.63 16.74 -13.99
CA GLY A 43 16.88 16.31 -15.17
C GLY A 43 15.66 17.18 -15.44
N LEU A 44 14.91 17.56 -14.39
CA LEU A 44 13.79 18.49 -14.53
C LEU A 44 14.26 19.89 -14.90
N TYR A 45 15.35 20.38 -14.28
CA TYR A 45 15.93 21.67 -14.67
C TYR A 45 16.38 21.68 -16.15
N ALA A 46 17.07 20.61 -16.57
CA ALA A 46 17.49 20.41 -17.95
C ALA A 46 16.31 20.33 -18.93
N ALA A 47 15.16 19.82 -18.48
CA ALA A 47 13.92 19.78 -19.26
C ALA A 47 13.24 21.16 -19.40
N GLY A 48 13.72 22.20 -18.71
CA GLY A 48 13.25 23.58 -18.83
C GLY A 48 12.49 24.12 -17.61
N TYR A 49 12.37 23.35 -16.53
CA TYR A 49 11.82 23.84 -15.26
C TYR A 49 12.75 24.90 -14.65
N SER A 50 12.18 25.98 -14.13
CA SER A 50 12.94 26.99 -13.36
C SER A 50 13.16 26.54 -11.92
N ALA A 51 14.11 27.16 -11.21
CA ALA A 51 14.30 26.88 -9.78
C ALA A 51 13.01 27.13 -8.95
N SER A 52 12.22 28.14 -9.33
CA SER A 52 10.93 28.42 -8.69
C SER A 52 9.91 27.31 -8.91
N ASP A 53 9.84 26.74 -10.12
CA ASP A 53 8.94 25.61 -10.40
C ASP A 53 9.30 24.39 -9.57
N LEU A 54 10.61 24.11 -9.44
CA LEU A 54 11.10 22.98 -8.65
C LEU A 54 10.83 23.17 -7.16
N GLU A 55 10.91 24.40 -6.64
CA GLU A 55 10.53 24.73 -5.27
C GLU A 55 9.03 24.51 -5.02
N GLU A 56 8.17 24.94 -5.95
CA GLU A 56 6.72 24.71 -5.88
C GLU A 56 6.39 23.21 -5.87
N ILE A 57 7.01 22.45 -6.79
CA ILE A 57 6.84 20.99 -6.87
C ILE A 57 7.28 20.32 -5.56
N ALA A 58 8.48 20.64 -5.06
CA ALA A 58 9.01 20.02 -3.85
C ALA A 58 8.14 20.25 -2.61
N ARG A 59 7.53 21.44 -2.50
CA ARG A 59 6.62 21.80 -1.39
C ARG A 59 5.21 21.20 -1.54
N GLY A 60 4.78 20.90 -2.77
CA GLY A 60 3.45 20.38 -3.06
C GLY A 60 3.32 18.85 -3.00
N ILE A 61 4.42 18.12 -2.86
CA ILE A 61 4.43 16.65 -2.79
C ILE A 61 4.10 16.19 -1.37
N ASP A 62 3.12 15.28 -1.23
CA ASP A 62 2.97 14.46 -0.03
C ASP A 62 4.00 13.33 -0.06
N TRP A 63 5.16 13.60 0.55
CA TRP A 63 6.27 12.65 0.58
C TRP A 63 5.94 11.38 1.35
N THR A 64 5.02 11.43 2.31
CA THR A 64 4.60 10.23 3.07
C THR A 64 3.81 9.30 2.16
N ALA A 65 2.84 9.83 1.40
CA ALA A 65 2.06 9.04 0.46
C ALA A 65 2.90 8.53 -0.73
N LEU A 66 3.89 9.31 -1.18
CA LEU A 66 4.74 8.94 -2.32
C LEU A 66 5.54 7.65 -2.11
N PHE A 67 5.97 7.38 -0.88
CA PHE A 67 6.81 6.23 -0.54
C PHE A 67 6.02 5.00 -0.04
N VAL A 68 4.69 5.07 -0.07
CA VAL A 68 3.81 3.94 0.30
C VAL A 68 3.21 3.33 -0.96
N ASP A 69 3.81 2.23 -1.45
CA ASP A 69 3.35 1.49 -2.63
C ASP A 69 2.31 0.40 -2.32
N THR A 70 1.53 0.56 -1.26
CA THR A 70 0.42 -0.38 -0.98
C THR A 70 -0.82 0.09 -1.72
N PRO A 71 -1.43 -0.73 -2.61
CA PRO A 71 -2.69 -0.36 -3.25
C PRO A 71 -3.74 0.02 -2.20
N ALA A 72 -4.50 1.08 -2.46
CA ALA A 72 -5.58 1.49 -1.56
C ALA A 72 -6.56 0.33 -1.32
N ARG A 73 -7.00 0.17 -0.06
CA ARG A 73 -7.85 -0.96 0.35
C ARG A 73 -9.13 -1.07 -0.48
N SER A 74 -9.74 0.06 -0.84
CA SER A 74 -10.93 0.13 -1.70
C SER A 74 -10.73 -0.43 -3.11
N VAL A 75 -9.49 -0.75 -3.48
CA VAL A 75 -9.10 -1.20 -4.81
C VAL A 75 -8.45 -2.59 -4.84
N MET A 76 -8.23 -3.21 -3.67
CA MET A 76 -7.79 -4.61 -3.60
C MET A 76 -8.86 -5.53 -4.23
N GLU A 77 -8.47 -6.72 -4.68
CA GLU A 77 -9.46 -7.71 -5.16
C GLU A 77 -10.48 -8.01 -4.04
N PRO A 78 -11.76 -8.23 -4.34
CA PRO A 78 -12.83 -8.38 -3.32
C PRO A 78 -12.56 -9.41 -2.24
N PHE A 79 -11.88 -10.51 -2.61
CA PHE A 79 -11.50 -11.58 -1.67
C PHE A 79 -10.38 -11.15 -0.72
N ASP A 80 -9.55 -10.18 -1.12
CA ASP A 80 -8.49 -9.60 -0.30
C ASP A 80 -9.01 -8.43 0.56
N GLN A 81 -9.99 -7.66 0.07
CA GLN A 81 -10.66 -6.59 0.84
C GLN A 81 -11.35 -7.11 2.10
N VAL A 82 -12.01 -8.27 2.00
CA VAL A 82 -12.84 -8.84 3.06
C VAL A 82 -12.02 -9.50 4.18
N LYS A 83 -10.82 -10.04 3.85
CA LYS A 83 -9.99 -10.83 4.77
C LYS A 83 -8.84 -10.05 5.42
N GLY A 84 -8.45 -8.90 4.86
CA GLY A 84 -7.28 -8.16 5.35
C GLY A 84 -5.97 -8.95 5.18
N ASN A 85 -4.86 -8.38 5.66
CA ASN A 85 -3.56 -9.04 5.70
C ASN A 85 -3.26 -9.47 7.15
N PRO A 86 -3.46 -10.75 7.51
CA PRO A 86 -3.43 -11.20 8.91
C PRO A 86 -2.01 -11.54 9.40
N THR A 87 -0.97 -11.02 8.74
CA THR A 87 0.40 -11.48 8.93
C THR A 87 1.27 -10.38 9.53
N LEU A 88 2.02 -10.72 10.58
CA LEU A 88 3.07 -9.89 11.15
C LEU A 88 4.27 -9.77 10.20
N LEU A 89 4.67 -10.90 9.63
CA LEU A 89 5.77 -11.00 8.68
C LEU A 89 5.24 -11.61 7.40
N SER A 90 5.49 -10.99 6.25
CA SER A 90 5.12 -11.52 4.95
C SER A 90 6.34 -11.50 4.03
N LEU A 91 6.87 -12.68 3.72
CA LEU A 91 8.08 -12.87 2.93
C LEU A 91 7.73 -13.29 1.50
N PRO A 92 8.43 -12.75 0.49
CA PRO A 92 8.30 -13.25 -0.87
C PRO A 92 8.85 -14.67 -0.97
N MET A 93 8.27 -15.43 -1.88
CA MET A 93 8.66 -16.78 -2.22
C MET A 93 8.87 -16.83 -3.74
N HIS A 94 10.09 -17.20 -4.14
CA HIS A 94 10.43 -17.37 -5.54
C HIS A 94 10.75 -18.85 -5.79
N ARG A 95 9.97 -19.49 -6.66
CA ARG A 95 10.13 -20.92 -7.02
C ARG A 95 10.21 -21.84 -5.79
N GLY A 96 9.31 -21.62 -4.81
CA GLY A 96 9.24 -22.41 -3.58
C GLY A 96 10.30 -22.08 -2.52
N ARG A 97 11.16 -21.08 -2.73
CA ARG A 97 12.15 -20.63 -1.74
C ARG A 97 11.71 -19.31 -1.13
N ILE A 98 11.58 -19.29 0.19
CA ILE A 98 11.33 -18.07 0.96
C ILE A 98 12.58 -17.20 0.87
N GLY A 99 12.41 -15.95 0.44
CA GLY A 99 13.47 -14.96 0.32
C GLY A 99 13.14 -13.69 1.11
N LEU A 100 14.09 -12.75 1.09
CA LEU A 100 13.85 -11.38 1.52
C LEU A 100 13.40 -10.55 0.31
N PRO A 101 12.58 -9.52 0.50
CA PRO A 101 12.25 -8.59 -0.58
C PRO A 101 13.51 -7.85 -1.05
N SER A 102 13.58 -7.55 -2.35
CA SER A 102 14.69 -6.82 -2.97
C SER A 102 14.70 -5.31 -2.62
N GLY A 103 13.58 -4.79 -2.12
CA GLY A 103 13.41 -3.45 -1.58
C GLY A 103 12.09 -3.35 -0.81
N VAL A 104 11.97 -2.37 0.10
CA VAL A 104 10.73 -2.14 0.86
C VAL A 104 9.65 -1.46 0.01
N ILE A 105 10.06 -0.69 -1.00
CA ILE A 105 9.22 0.11 -1.89
C ILE A 105 9.50 -0.32 -3.34
N ALA A 106 8.47 -0.66 -4.13
CA ALA A 106 8.64 -1.03 -5.54
C ALA A 106 9.06 0.17 -6.42
N GLY A 107 8.64 1.37 -6.02
CA GLY A 107 8.82 2.65 -6.66
C GLY A 107 7.73 2.99 -7.68
N GLN A 108 6.50 2.48 -7.54
CA GLN A 108 5.39 2.75 -8.48
C GLN A 108 4.99 4.22 -8.45
N HIS A 109 4.61 4.75 -7.29
CA HIS A 109 4.16 6.14 -7.18
C HIS A 109 5.27 7.14 -7.58
N VAL A 110 6.53 6.82 -7.28
CA VAL A 110 7.70 7.59 -7.72
C VAL A 110 7.81 7.60 -9.25
N ALA A 111 7.68 6.45 -9.90
CA ALA A 111 7.73 6.37 -11.35
C ALA A 111 6.57 7.14 -12.02
N GLU A 112 5.36 7.08 -11.46
CA GLU A 112 4.21 7.86 -11.93
C GLU A 112 4.43 9.36 -11.80
N LEU A 113 4.94 9.82 -10.64
CA LEU A 113 5.30 11.21 -10.43
C LEU A 113 6.31 11.68 -11.46
N PHE A 114 7.37 10.91 -11.70
CA PHE A 114 8.41 11.26 -12.67
C PHE A 114 7.83 11.32 -14.08
N ALA A 115 7.01 10.35 -14.48
CA ALA A 115 6.38 10.36 -15.79
C ALA A 115 5.48 11.59 -16.00
N ARG A 116 4.75 12.01 -14.96
CA ARG A 116 3.94 13.24 -14.96
C ARG A 116 4.79 14.50 -15.06
N LEU A 117 5.86 14.61 -14.26
CA LEU A 117 6.75 15.78 -14.26
C LEU A 117 7.56 15.90 -15.55
N THR A 118 7.87 14.79 -16.22
CA THR A 118 8.58 14.84 -17.51
C THR A 118 7.64 14.92 -18.71
N TRP A 119 6.32 15.08 -18.51
CA TRP A 119 5.34 15.10 -19.61
C TRP A 119 5.72 16.00 -20.79
N PRO A 120 6.20 17.24 -20.59
CA PRO A 120 6.59 18.14 -21.68
C PRO A 120 7.70 17.60 -22.58
N VAL A 121 8.55 16.69 -22.07
CA VAL A 121 9.72 16.15 -22.77
C VAL A 121 9.67 14.63 -22.94
N GLN A 122 8.52 13.99 -22.72
CA GLN A 122 8.35 12.53 -22.77
C GLN A 122 8.83 11.90 -24.08
N ALA A 123 8.68 12.62 -25.20
CA ALA A 123 9.09 12.17 -26.53
C ALA A 123 10.59 12.34 -26.81
N VAL A 124 11.32 13.12 -26.01
CA VAL A 124 12.77 13.34 -26.17
C VAL A 124 13.51 12.10 -25.69
N ARG A 125 14.25 11.45 -26.60
CA ARG A 125 15.00 10.21 -26.31
C ARG A 125 16.51 10.39 -26.22
N ASP A 126 17.05 11.45 -26.81
CA ASP A 126 18.47 11.84 -26.68
C ASP A 126 18.53 13.07 -25.79
N PHE A 127 19.17 12.95 -24.62
CA PHE A 127 19.16 14.02 -23.62
C PHE A 127 20.09 15.19 -23.97
N ARG A 128 20.86 15.09 -25.06
CA ARG A 128 21.57 16.23 -25.66
C ARG A 128 20.61 17.20 -26.37
N GLN A 129 19.38 16.76 -26.65
CA GLN A 129 18.33 17.57 -27.29
C GLN A 129 17.39 18.24 -26.28
N LEU A 130 17.59 18.00 -24.98
CA LEU A 130 16.90 18.76 -23.95
C LEU A 130 17.34 20.24 -23.99
N PRO A 131 16.54 21.17 -23.44
CA PRO A 131 16.94 22.58 -23.33
C PRO A 131 18.35 22.79 -22.77
N ILE A 132 18.78 21.94 -21.83
CA ILE A 132 20.18 21.83 -21.41
C ILE A 132 20.59 20.34 -21.56
N PRO A 133 21.70 20.03 -22.25
CA PRO A 133 22.26 18.68 -22.31
C PRO A 133 22.39 18.03 -20.93
N PHE A 134 21.89 16.81 -20.79
CA PHE A 134 21.80 16.11 -19.51
C PHE A 134 22.34 14.67 -19.57
N SER A 135 22.90 14.20 -18.46
CA SER A 135 23.14 12.78 -18.19
C SER A 135 22.84 12.43 -16.74
N ALA A 136 22.43 11.19 -16.49
CA ALA A 136 22.31 10.64 -15.14
C ALA A 136 23.29 9.50 -14.92
N VAL A 137 23.68 9.23 -13.67
CA VAL A 137 24.52 8.08 -13.34
C VAL A 137 23.74 7.03 -12.55
N ALA A 138 23.90 5.77 -12.93
CA ALA A 138 23.37 4.62 -12.21
C ALA A 138 24.47 3.56 -12.01
N THR A 139 24.21 2.60 -11.12
CA THR A 139 25.14 1.49 -10.84
C THR A 139 24.61 0.21 -11.49
N ASP A 140 25.40 -0.45 -12.33
CA ASP A 140 25.04 -1.78 -12.83
C ASP A 140 25.27 -2.84 -11.73
N ILE A 141 24.20 -3.50 -11.28
CA ILE A 141 24.29 -4.47 -10.17
C ILE A 141 25.18 -5.67 -10.49
N THR A 142 25.32 -6.02 -11.78
CA THR A 142 26.05 -7.22 -12.20
C THR A 142 27.55 -7.01 -12.25
N THR A 143 27.99 -5.78 -12.49
CA THR A 143 29.42 -5.44 -12.65
C THR A 143 29.95 -4.49 -11.58
N GLY A 144 29.07 -3.80 -10.85
CA GLY A 144 29.44 -2.72 -9.94
C GLY A 144 29.95 -1.47 -10.66
N ALA A 145 29.78 -1.37 -11.98
CA ALA A 145 30.28 -0.24 -12.75
C ALA A 145 29.26 0.92 -12.81
N ALA A 146 29.79 2.14 -12.89
CA ALA A 146 29.00 3.33 -13.19
C ALA A 146 28.54 3.32 -14.66
N ILE A 147 27.23 3.47 -14.87
CA ILE A 147 26.59 3.59 -16.16
C ILE A 147 26.08 5.02 -16.32
N VAL A 148 26.56 5.71 -17.36
CA VAL A 148 26.06 7.03 -17.74
C VAL A 148 24.85 6.84 -18.64
N LEU A 149 23.72 7.41 -18.23
CA LEU A 149 22.43 7.35 -18.91
C LEU A 149 22.16 8.71 -19.55
N ASP A 150 22.33 8.79 -20.86
CA ASP A 150 22.17 10.00 -21.68
C ASP A 150 21.00 9.89 -22.70
N SER A 151 20.25 8.79 -22.62
CA SER A 151 19.18 8.49 -23.56
C SER A 151 18.10 7.58 -22.97
N GLY A 152 16.90 7.61 -23.54
CA GLY A 152 15.74 6.81 -23.14
C GLY A 152 14.54 7.63 -22.69
N SER A 153 13.78 7.14 -21.72
CA SER A 153 12.76 7.96 -21.04
C SER A 153 13.43 8.68 -19.88
N LEU A 154 13.33 10.02 -19.82
CA LEU A 154 13.90 10.79 -18.73
C LEU A 154 13.35 10.32 -17.36
N ALA A 155 12.05 10.05 -17.27
CA ALA A 155 11.44 9.49 -16.06
C ALA A 155 12.05 8.13 -15.65
N SER A 156 12.20 7.20 -16.60
CA SER A 156 12.79 5.88 -16.30
C SER A 156 14.27 5.99 -15.93
N VAL A 157 15.02 6.91 -16.56
CA VAL A 157 16.43 7.15 -16.24
C VAL A 157 16.59 7.73 -14.84
N MET A 158 15.82 8.76 -14.48
CA MET A 158 15.83 9.33 -13.12
C MET A 158 15.42 8.28 -12.08
N ARG A 159 14.38 7.47 -12.36
CA ARG A 159 13.96 6.37 -11.47
C ARG A 159 15.06 5.33 -11.29
N ALA A 160 15.78 4.97 -12.36
CA ALA A 160 16.88 4.03 -12.28
C ALA A 160 18.05 4.57 -11.43
N SER A 161 18.45 5.83 -11.67
CA SER A 161 19.49 6.53 -10.90
C SER A 161 19.16 6.69 -9.41
N MET A 162 17.87 6.63 -9.04
CA MET A 162 17.36 6.75 -7.66
C MET A 162 16.93 5.40 -7.03
N SER A 163 17.43 4.26 -7.54
CA SER A 163 17.09 2.91 -7.03
C SER A 163 17.95 2.52 -5.82
N LEU A 164 17.80 3.24 -4.71
CA LEU A 164 18.61 3.03 -3.50
C LEU A 164 18.42 1.61 -2.93
N PRO A 165 19.49 0.83 -2.70
CA PRO A 165 19.38 -0.52 -2.14
C PRO A 165 18.58 -0.56 -0.84
N SER A 166 17.87 -1.66 -0.61
CA SER A 166 17.02 -1.92 0.57
C SER A 166 15.77 -1.02 0.67
N VAL A 167 15.80 0.19 0.12
CA VAL A 167 14.64 1.11 0.09
C VAL A 167 13.81 0.87 -1.16
N PHE A 168 14.41 1.01 -2.34
CA PHE A 168 13.73 0.85 -3.62
C PHE A 168 14.14 -0.43 -4.34
N ALA A 169 13.18 -1.09 -4.99
CA ALA A 169 13.49 -2.19 -5.89
C ALA A 169 14.43 -1.73 -7.03
N PRO A 170 15.40 -2.58 -7.45
CA PRO A 170 16.28 -2.30 -8.59
C PRO A 170 15.49 -2.03 -9.88
N ALA A 171 15.94 -1.08 -10.69
CA ALA A 171 15.28 -0.73 -11.94
C ALA A 171 15.82 -1.57 -13.12
N SER A 172 14.92 -2.10 -13.95
CA SER A 172 15.31 -2.75 -15.21
C SER A 172 15.24 -1.75 -16.37
N LEU A 173 16.38 -1.39 -16.96
CA LEU A 173 16.48 -0.41 -18.04
C LEU A 173 17.52 -0.84 -19.08
N GLN A 174 17.16 -0.81 -20.36
CA GLN A 174 18.04 -1.16 -21.49
C GLN A 174 18.75 -2.53 -21.34
N GLY A 175 18.05 -3.53 -20.79
CA GLY A 175 18.59 -4.87 -20.58
C GLY A 175 19.54 -5.01 -19.38
N ARG A 176 19.69 -3.95 -18.56
CA ARG A 176 20.49 -3.94 -17.33
C ARG A 176 19.58 -3.87 -16.11
N ILE A 177 20.10 -4.35 -14.98
CA ILE A 177 19.51 -4.14 -13.66
C ILE A 177 20.35 -3.08 -12.96
N LEU A 178 19.73 -1.95 -12.66
CA LEU A 178 20.38 -0.75 -12.19
C LEU A 178 19.99 -0.42 -10.74
N LEU A 179 20.99 -0.01 -9.97
CA LEU A 179 20.88 0.55 -8.63
C LEU A 179 21.21 2.05 -8.66
N ASP A 180 21.01 2.70 -7.53
CA ASP A 180 21.37 4.11 -7.35
C ASP A 180 22.83 4.38 -7.73
N GLY A 181 23.08 5.45 -8.48
CA GLY A 181 24.42 5.82 -8.92
C GLY A 181 25.33 6.26 -7.78
N GLY A 182 24.77 6.64 -6.63
CA GLY A 182 25.50 7.07 -5.44
C GLY A 182 26.44 6.01 -4.87
N LEU A 183 26.22 4.73 -5.20
CA LEU A 183 27.07 3.61 -4.78
C LEU A 183 28.45 3.62 -5.46
N VAL A 184 28.54 4.18 -6.66
CA VAL A 184 29.76 4.17 -7.49
C VAL A 184 30.25 5.56 -7.84
N ARG A 185 29.34 6.53 -7.99
CA ARG A 185 29.65 7.90 -8.36
C ARG A 185 28.52 8.83 -7.94
N SER A 186 28.55 9.23 -6.68
CA SER A 186 27.57 10.18 -6.15
C SER A 186 27.69 11.55 -6.79
N LEU A 187 28.91 12.08 -7.02
CA LEU A 187 29.13 13.39 -7.64
C LEU A 187 29.67 13.24 -9.08
N PRO A 188 28.88 13.47 -10.14
CA PRO A 188 29.27 13.15 -11.52
C PRO A 188 30.03 14.29 -12.23
N ALA A 189 31.11 14.79 -11.62
CA ALA A 189 31.88 15.94 -12.13
C ALA A 189 32.60 15.62 -13.45
N GLN A 190 33.10 14.40 -13.61
CA GLN A 190 33.71 13.96 -14.86
C GLN A 190 32.70 13.79 -15.99
N ASP A 191 31.46 13.41 -15.67
CA ASP A 191 30.42 13.13 -16.67
C ASP A 191 29.89 14.43 -17.28
N VAL A 192 29.75 15.49 -16.47
CA VAL A 192 29.43 16.81 -17.03
C VAL A 192 30.57 17.39 -17.86
N ARG A 193 31.82 17.05 -17.53
CA ARG A 193 32.98 17.42 -18.37
C ARG A 193 32.97 16.68 -19.70
N ALA A 194 32.55 15.41 -19.71
CA ALA A 194 32.36 14.61 -20.92
C ALA A 194 31.22 15.14 -21.82
N LEU A 195 30.24 15.85 -21.25
CA LEU A 195 29.22 16.59 -22.01
C LEU A 195 29.75 17.88 -22.68
N GLY A 196 31.04 18.22 -22.49
CA GLY A 196 31.70 19.36 -23.12
C GLY A 196 31.89 20.59 -22.22
N ALA A 197 31.72 20.46 -20.91
CA ALA A 197 31.92 21.58 -19.99
C ALA A 197 33.41 21.89 -19.73
N ASP A 198 33.82 23.13 -19.98
CA ASP A 198 35.19 23.61 -19.64
C ASP A 198 35.35 23.96 -18.16
N LEU A 199 34.29 24.52 -17.57
CA LEU A 199 34.21 24.92 -16.16
C LEU A 199 33.11 24.10 -15.47
N VAL A 200 33.44 23.46 -14.35
CA VAL A 200 32.55 22.56 -13.62
C VAL A 200 32.18 23.15 -12.26
N ILE A 201 30.88 23.39 -12.05
CA ILE A 201 30.29 23.71 -10.75
C ILE A 201 29.72 22.42 -10.17
N CYS A 202 30.07 22.10 -8.93
CA CYS A 202 29.61 20.91 -8.23
C CYS A 202 28.73 21.31 -7.04
N SER A 203 27.55 20.70 -6.93
CA SER A 203 26.71 20.75 -5.74
C SER A 203 26.73 19.38 -5.07
N ASP A 204 27.31 19.32 -3.87
CA ASP A 204 27.53 18.07 -3.15
C ASP A 204 26.71 18.02 -1.86
N VAL A 205 25.73 17.13 -1.87
CA VAL A 205 24.87 16.72 -0.74
C VAL A 205 25.08 15.25 -0.37
N SER A 206 26.17 14.64 -0.85
CA SER A 206 26.46 13.22 -0.65
C SER A 206 26.45 12.85 0.82
N GLU A 207 25.92 11.68 1.11
CA GLU A 207 25.80 11.16 2.46
C GLU A 207 27.18 10.91 3.07
N PRO A 208 27.52 11.56 4.19
CA PRO A 208 28.72 11.23 4.92
C PRO A 208 28.60 9.82 5.49
N LEU A 209 29.73 9.16 5.66
CA LEU A 209 29.83 7.90 6.39
C LEU A 209 29.32 8.09 7.83
N LEU A 210 28.58 7.10 8.33
CA LEU A 210 28.03 7.12 9.69
C LEU A 210 29.13 7.05 10.75
N ASP A 211 28.93 7.76 11.85
CA ASP A 211 29.78 7.66 13.03
C ASP A 211 29.55 6.32 13.76
N ALA A 212 30.55 5.90 14.55
CA ALA A 212 30.47 4.64 15.30
C ALA A 212 29.25 4.55 16.24
N SER A 213 28.75 5.68 16.75
CA SER A 213 27.55 5.76 17.59
C SER A 213 26.23 5.57 16.84
N GLU A 214 26.26 5.73 15.51
CA GLU A 214 25.10 5.63 14.62
C GLU A 214 24.96 4.23 14.00
N LEU A 215 26.03 3.44 13.94
CA LEU A 215 26.04 2.06 13.46
C LEU A 215 25.41 1.10 14.48
N ARG A 216 24.07 1.06 14.56
CA ARG A 216 23.32 0.31 15.58
C ARG A 216 22.72 -1.00 15.08
N THR A 217 22.45 -1.11 13.79
CA THR A 217 21.74 -2.23 13.18
C THR A 217 22.58 -2.93 12.12
N MET A 218 22.21 -4.17 11.79
CA MET A 218 22.82 -4.92 10.68
C MET A 218 22.67 -4.17 9.35
N LEU A 219 21.54 -3.48 9.15
CA LEU A 219 21.30 -2.69 7.95
C LEU A 219 22.23 -1.47 7.87
N ASP A 220 22.49 -0.79 8.99
CA ASP A 220 23.43 0.34 9.04
C ASP A 220 24.83 -0.11 8.61
N VAL A 221 25.28 -1.27 9.12
CA VAL A 221 26.59 -1.85 8.76
C VAL A 221 26.64 -2.23 7.28
N LEU A 222 25.59 -2.85 6.74
CA LEU A 222 25.52 -3.20 5.32
C LEU A 222 25.51 -1.96 4.42
N ASN A 223 24.72 -0.95 4.76
CA ASN A 223 24.63 0.31 4.02
C ASN A 223 25.95 1.09 4.07
N GLN A 224 26.61 1.15 5.24
CA GLN A 224 27.93 1.74 5.38
C GLN A 224 28.97 1.03 4.50
N ALA A 225 28.94 -0.31 4.47
CA ALA A 225 29.88 -1.11 3.69
C ALA A 225 29.76 -0.86 2.17
N VAL A 226 28.54 -0.71 1.66
CA VAL A 226 28.34 -0.37 0.24
C VAL A 226 28.58 1.12 -0.05
N GLY A 227 28.48 1.99 0.96
CA GLY A 227 28.70 3.43 0.84
C GLY A 227 30.17 3.87 0.73
N TYR A 228 31.13 2.99 1.06
CA TYR A 228 32.56 3.32 0.98
C TYR A 228 33.01 3.71 -0.42
N HIS A 229 32.61 2.94 -1.43
CA HIS A 229 33.04 3.18 -2.80
C HIS A 229 32.47 4.50 -3.36
N GLY A 230 31.19 4.78 -3.08
CA GLY A 230 30.57 6.06 -3.42
C GLY A 230 31.26 7.26 -2.77
N ASN A 231 31.63 7.14 -1.48
CA ASN A 231 32.35 8.18 -0.75
C ASN A 231 33.77 8.41 -1.30
N GLU A 232 34.52 7.34 -1.60
CA GLU A 232 35.83 7.43 -2.24
C GLU A 232 35.73 8.13 -3.61
N SER A 233 34.74 7.76 -4.42
CA SER A 233 34.48 8.42 -5.69
C SER A 233 34.18 9.92 -5.51
N THR A 234 33.39 10.31 -4.51
CA THR A 234 33.09 11.73 -4.26
C THR A 234 34.35 12.55 -3.94
N VAL A 235 35.31 11.98 -3.21
CA VAL A 235 36.59 12.65 -2.91
C VAL A 235 37.41 12.88 -4.18
N GLU A 236 37.45 11.91 -5.09
CA GLU A 236 38.15 12.05 -6.37
C GLU A 236 37.43 13.00 -7.33
N GLU A 237 36.11 12.93 -7.42
CA GLU A 237 35.30 13.77 -8.28
C GLU A 237 35.34 15.24 -7.85
N ARG A 238 35.42 15.50 -6.53
CA ARG A 238 35.59 16.85 -5.99
C ARG A 238 36.82 17.58 -6.55
N LYS A 239 37.91 16.86 -6.84
CA LYS A 239 39.14 17.45 -7.42
C LYS A 239 38.93 18.00 -8.84
N ARG A 240 37.86 17.58 -9.51
CA ARG A 240 37.52 18.01 -10.87
C ARG A 240 36.60 19.23 -10.90
N CYS A 241 36.16 19.71 -9.74
CA CYS A 241 35.26 20.86 -9.59
C CYS A 241 36.04 22.18 -9.58
N ASP A 242 35.67 23.12 -10.46
CA ASP A 242 36.18 24.49 -10.45
C ASP A 242 35.48 25.34 -9.38
N VAL A 243 34.21 25.05 -9.09
CA VAL A 243 33.47 25.60 -7.95
C VAL A 243 32.82 24.46 -7.21
N TYR A 244 32.98 24.43 -5.90
CA TYR A 244 32.43 23.37 -5.05
C TYR A 244 31.49 23.98 -4.00
N ILE A 245 30.20 23.66 -4.13
CA ILE A 245 29.12 24.09 -3.25
C ILE A 245 28.72 22.92 -2.37
N ARG A 246 28.90 23.06 -1.05
CA ARG A 246 28.46 22.07 -0.06
C ARG A 246 27.49 22.73 0.93
N PRO A 247 26.19 22.45 0.85
CA PRO A 247 25.21 22.92 1.83
C PRO A 247 25.51 22.39 3.25
N ASP A 248 24.96 23.05 4.26
CA ASP A 248 24.97 22.52 5.63
C ASP A 248 24.02 21.31 5.73
N LEU A 249 24.57 20.14 6.03
CA LEU A 249 23.82 18.89 6.10
C LEU A 249 23.49 18.46 7.55
N THR A 250 23.80 19.30 8.55
CA THR A 250 23.70 18.93 9.97
C THR A 250 22.26 18.99 10.50
N GLY A 251 21.93 18.14 11.48
CA GLY A 251 20.67 18.21 12.24
C GLY A 251 19.41 17.69 11.53
N LEU A 252 19.51 17.18 10.29
CA LEU A 252 18.44 16.52 9.56
C LEU A 252 19.00 15.29 8.82
N ASP A 253 18.25 14.19 8.79
CA ASP A 253 18.68 12.94 8.17
C ASP A 253 18.44 12.93 6.64
N GLY A 254 18.94 11.90 5.96
CA GLY A 254 18.79 11.72 4.52
C GLY A 254 17.37 11.38 4.05
N PHE A 255 16.42 11.16 4.97
CA PHE A 255 15.03 10.79 4.70
C PHE A 255 14.01 11.83 5.18
N SER A 256 14.45 12.97 5.71
CA SER A 256 13.62 14.07 6.21
C SER A 256 13.04 14.92 5.06
N PHE A 257 12.17 14.34 4.22
CA PHE A 257 11.59 14.98 3.03
C PHE A 257 10.55 16.06 3.36
N GLU A 258 9.89 15.95 4.51
CA GLU A 258 8.95 16.94 5.05
C GLU A 258 9.61 18.30 5.34
N HIS A 259 10.94 18.32 5.51
CA HIS A 259 11.74 19.53 5.70
C HIS A 259 12.25 20.14 4.38
N ALA A 260 11.53 19.96 3.28
CA ALA A 260 11.91 20.44 1.95
C ALA A 260 12.32 21.92 1.92
N ALA A 261 11.56 22.78 2.61
CA ALA A 261 11.83 24.21 2.70
C ALA A 261 13.21 24.53 3.30
N ASP A 262 13.59 23.80 4.34
CA ASP A 262 14.85 24.01 5.05
C ASP A 262 16.03 23.60 4.16
N TRP A 263 15.93 22.46 3.49
CA TRP A 263 16.96 22.00 2.54
C TRP A 263 17.20 23.03 1.43
N ILE A 264 16.13 23.56 0.83
CA ILE A 264 16.21 24.59 -0.21
C ILE A 264 16.94 25.83 0.31
N VAL A 265 16.59 26.31 1.51
CA VAL A 265 17.26 27.48 2.12
C VAL A 265 18.74 27.23 2.31
N ARG A 266 19.14 26.05 2.82
CA ARG A 266 20.55 25.73 3.06
C ARG A 266 21.39 25.69 1.78
N GLY A 267 20.83 25.14 0.69
CA GLY A 267 21.50 25.14 -0.61
C GLY A 267 21.68 26.54 -1.19
N ASP A 268 20.67 27.39 -1.01
CA ASP A 268 20.70 28.79 -1.42
C ASP A 268 21.76 29.59 -0.66
N SER A 269 21.79 29.45 0.67
CA SER A 269 22.77 30.11 1.55
C SER A 269 24.20 29.68 1.23
N ALA A 270 24.45 28.39 1.04
CA ALA A 270 25.79 27.88 0.71
C ALA A 270 26.29 28.42 -0.64
N THR A 271 25.39 28.61 -1.60
CA THR A 271 25.75 29.17 -2.91
C THR A 271 26.02 30.67 -2.83
N GLN A 272 25.27 31.41 -2.01
CA GLN A 272 25.49 32.85 -1.80
C GLN A 272 26.87 33.17 -1.21
N LEU A 273 27.42 32.28 -0.37
CA LEU A 273 28.79 32.44 0.15
C LEU A 273 29.86 32.47 -0.96
N LEU A 274 29.54 31.97 -2.16
CA LEU A 274 30.42 31.95 -3.32
C LEU A 274 30.09 33.03 -4.36
N ALA A 275 29.21 33.99 -4.05
CA ALA A 275 28.72 34.99 -5.00
C ALA A 275 29.84 35.74 -5.74
N GLY A 276 30.95 36.08 -5.06
CA GLY A 276 32.10 36.73 -5.69
C GLY A 276 32.74 35.88 -6.78
N ARG A 277 33.00 34.60 -6.50
CA ARG A 277 33.58 33.64 -7.46
C ARG A 277 32.63 33.36 -8.62
N LEU A 278 31.32 33.30 -8.35
CA LEU A 278 30.29 33.17 -9.39
C LEU A 278 30.28 34.39 -10.32
N HIS A 279 30.42 35.60 -9.77
CA HIS A 279 30.49 36.83 -10.57
C HIS A 279 31.71 36.83 -11.51
N GLU A 280 32.89 36.39 -11.03
CA GLU A 280 34.08 36.23 -11.86
C GLU A 280 33.88 35.23 -13.00
N ILE A 281 33.23 34.09 -12.73
CA ILE A 281 32.93 33.09 -13.76
C ILE A 281 31.97 33.64 -14.81
N VAL A 282 30.90 34.31 -14.38
CA VAL A 282 29.92 34.93 -15.30
C VAL A 282 30.58 36.00 -16.18
N ALA A 283 31.50 36.79 -15.61
CA ALA A 283 32.27 37.76 -16.38
C ALA A 283 33.13 37.09 -17.47
N ARG A 284 33.71 35.91 -17.17
CA ARG A 284 34.51 35.13 -18.13
C ARG A 284 33.68 34.48 -19.24
N THR A 285 32.38 34.27 -19.04
CA THR A 285 31.48 33.63 -20.02
C THR A 285 30.69 34.60 -20.89
N GLY A 286 31.05 35.88 -20.90
CA GLY A 286 30.37 36.88 -21.73
C GLY A 286 29.16 37.57 -21.07
N GLY A 287 29.00 37.42 -19.76
CA GLY A 287 27.98 38.12 -18.97
C GLY A 287 26.81 37.25 -18.52
N PRO A 288 25.90 37.81 -17.69
CA PRO A 288 24.79 37.07 -17.12
C PRO A 288 23.75 36.69 -18.17
N VAL A 289 23.26 35.46 -18.11
CA VAL A 289 22.18 34.97 -18.98
C VAL A 289 20.82 35.15 -18.33
N ARG A 290 19.80 35.35 -19.16
CA ARG A 290 18.41 35.50 -18.72
C ARG A 290 17.92 34.22 -18.06
N ARG A 291 17.25 34.36 -16.90
CA ARG A 291 16.65 33.22 -16.19
C ARG A 291 15.68 32.43 -17.08
N PRO A 292 15.63 31.09 -16.95
CA PRO A 292 14.58 30.29 -17.55
C PRO A 292 13.21 30.85 -17.14
N ARG A 293 12.28 30.93 -18.09
CA ARG A 293 10.89 31.35 -17.79
C ARG A 293 10.08 30.25 -17.09
N GLY A 294 10.64 29.04 -16.97
CA GLY A 294 9.90 27.85 -16.54
C GLY A 294 9.00 27.31 -17.65
N ILE A 295 8.48 26.10 -17.44
CA ILE A 295 7.51 25.49 -18.36
C ILE A 295 6.11 25.98 -17.99
N PRO A 296 5.34 26.60 -18.91
CA PRO A 296 3.96 27.00 -18.64
C PRO A 296 3.09 25.85 -18.14
N ALA A 297 2.14 26.14 -17.25
CA ALA A 297 1.25 25.10 -16.68
C ALA A 297 0.48 24.32 -17.75
N GLU A 298 0.06 24.98 -18.84
CA GLU A 298 -0.65 24.37 -19.97
C GLU A 298 0.18 23.30 -20.68
N GLU A 299 1.48 23.51 -20.83
CA GLU A 299 2.40 22.55 -21.45
C GLU A 299 2.62 21.31 -20.56
N ARG A 300 2.60 21.49 -19.24
CA ARG A 300 2.71 20.39 -18.26
C ARG A 300 1.54 19.40 -18.34
N THR A 301 0.40 19.85 -18.88
CA THR A 301 -0.83 19.04 -19.04
C THR A 301 -1.29 18.97 -20.49
N ALA A 302 -0.41 19.19 -21.45
CA ALA A 302 -0.77 19.25 -22.86
C ALA A 302 -1.41 17.93 -23.32
N ILE A 303 -2.52 18.03 -24.04
CA ILE A 303 -3.22 16.86 -24.59
C ILE A 303 -2.46 16.36 -25.81
N VAL A 304 -2.13 15.06 -25.81
CA VAL A 304 -1.50 14.35 -26.91
C VAL A 304 -2.52 13.40 -27.53
N ARG A 305 -2.57 13.32 -28.86
CA ARG A 305 -3.37 12.28 -29.55
C ARG A 305 -2.49 11.07 -29.84
N LEU A 306 -2.93 9.90 -29.40
CA LEU A 306 -2.17 8.67 -29.59
C LEU A 306 -2.32 8.12 -31.01
N GLY A 307 -1.20 7.83 -31.67
CA GLY A 307 -1.13 7.00 -32.88
C GLY A 307 -1.28 5.49 -32.58
N GLY A 308 -1.13 5.10 -31.32
CA GLY A 308 -1.29 3.73 -30.85
C GLY A 308 -0.67 3.48 -29.46
N THR A 309 -0.66 2.20 -29.06
CA THR A 309 -0.06 1.75 -27.81
C THR A 309 0.89 0.58 -28.04
N ARG A 310 2.02 0.57 -27.34
CA ARG A 310 2.99 -0.52 -27.32
C ARG A 310 3.13 -1.01 -25.88
N VAL A 311 2.77 -2.26 -25.66
CA VAL A 311 2.80 -2.87 -24.34
C VAL A 311 3.92 -3.90 -24.29
N THR A 312 4.71 -3.85 -23.21
CA THR A 312 5.74 -4.85 -22.90
C THR A 312 5.47 -5.44 -21.51
N ALA A 313 5.40 -6.76 -21.43
CA ALA A 313 5.29 -7.52 -20.19
C ALA A 313 6.03 -8.86 -20.33
N ALA A 314 6.21 -9.59 -19.22
CA ALA A 314 6.97 -10.83 -19.18
C ALA A 314 6.43 -11.95 -20.11
N THR A 315 5.11 -11.98 -20.33
CA THR A 315 4.45 -13.01 -21.15
C THR A 315 3.44 -12.40 -22.15
N PRO A 316 3.09 -13.10 -23.24
CA PRO A 316 2.08 -12.63 -24.19
C PRO A 316 0.69 -12.42 -23.56
N ASP A 317 0.29 -13.25 -22.59
CA ASP A 317 -0.98 -13.10 -21.89
C ASP A 317 -0.99 -11.89 -20.96
N ALA A 318 0.12 -11.62 -20.28
CA ALA A 318 0.31 -10.38 -19.51
C ALA A 318 0.22 -9.15 -20.41
N SER A 319 0.90 -9.15 -21.56
CA SER A 319 0.84 -8.05 -22.53
C SER A 319 -0.59 -7.81 -23.04
N ARG A 320 -1.35 -8.89 -23.31
CA ARG A 320 -2.76 -8.78 -23.72
C ARG A 320 -3.64 -8.21 -22.60
N PHE A 321 -3.40 -8.63 -21.36
CA PHE A 321 -4.08 -8.11 -20.17
C PHE A 321 -3.87 -6.61 -20.01
N VAL A 322 -2.61 -6.18 -19.97
CA VAL A 322 -2.25 -4.76 -19.86
C VAL A 322 -2.87 -3.96 -21.01
N ALA A 323 -2.75 -4.41 -22.25
CA ALA A 323 -3.31 -3.70 -23.41
C ALA A 323 -4.83 -3.51 -23.32
N THR A 324 -5.55 -4.50 -22.79
CA THR A 324 -7.01 -4.44 -22.70
C THR A 324 -7.48 -3.62 -21.50
N THR A 325 -6.80 -3.74 -20.37
CA THR A 325 -7.08 -2.97 -19.15
C THR A 325 -6.80 -1.47 -19.32
N LEU A 326 -5.75 -1.10 -20.07
CA LEU A 326 -5.48 0.32 -20.38
C LEU A 326 -6.63 1.01 -21.10
N ALA A 327 -7.39 0.26 -21.92
CA ALA A 327 -8.52 0.75 -22.71
C ALA A 327 -8.21 1.99 -23.59
N LEU A 328 -6.94 2.16 -24.00
CA LEU A 328 -6.47 3.24 -24.88
C LEU A 328 -6.51 2.81 -26.34
N ARG A 329 -7.13 3.62 -27.20
CA ARG A 329 -7.25 3.36 -28.65
C ARG A 329 -6.50 4.41 -29.47
N PRO A 330 -6.05 4.08 -30.70
CA PRO A 330 -5.56 5.09 -31.63
C PRO A 330 -6.57 6.22 -31.84
N GLY A 331 -6.11 7.47 -31.80
CA GLY A 331 -6.90 8.70 -31.89
C GLY A 331 -7.31 9.29 -30.54
N ASP A 332 -7.18 8.55 -29.44
CA ASP A 332 -7.58 9.00 -28.11
C ASP A 332 -6.77 10.23 -27.66
N PRO A 333 -7.43 11.28 -27.14
CA PRO A 333 -6.76 12.39 -26.49
C PRO A 333 -6.33 11.99 -25.07
N VAL A 334 -5.04 12.03 -24.77
CA VAL A 334 -4.49 11.71 -23.45
C VAL A 334 -3.73 12.90 -22.88
N ASP A 335 -3.96 13.17 -21.61
CA ASP A 335 -3.17 14.07 -20.78
C ASP A 335 -2.48 13.22 -19.68
N PRO A 336 -1.61 13.81 -18.83
CA PRO A 336 -0.94 13.04 -17.77
C PRO A 336 -1.92 12.34 -16.83
N THR A 337 -3.06 12.97 -16.52
CA THR A 337 -4.06 12.46 -15.58
C THR A 337 -4.76 11.22 -16.12
N ARG A 338 -5.20 11.26 -17.38
CA ARG A 338 -5.82 10.13 -18.09
C ARG A 338 -4.83 8.98 -18.23
N MET A 339 -3.57 9.28 -18.55
CA MET A 339 -2.54 8.25 -18.70
C MET A 339 -2.21 7.58 -17.37
N GLN A 340 -2.06 8.36 -16.29
CA GLN A 340 -1.88 7.85 -14.94
C GLN A 340 -3.07 6.96 -14.55
N GLY A 341 -4.31 7.44 -14.70
CA GLY A 341 -5.50 6.63 -14.36
C GLY A 341 -5.57 5.29 -15.10
N ALA A 342 -5.18 5.25 -16.38
CA ALA A 342 -5.12 4.00 -17.15
C ALA A 342 -4.04 3.03 -16.62
N VAL A 343 -2.86 3.54 -16.29
CA VAL A 343 -1.75 2.74 -15.76
C VAL A 343 -2.02 2.27 -14.33
N THR A 344 -2.56 3.15 -13.49
CA THR A 344 -2.97 2.83 -12.12
C THR A 344 -3.98 1.70 -12.11
N GLN A 345 -4.94 1.64 -13.04
CA GLN A 345 -5.86 0.48 -13.16
C GLN A 345 -5.15 -0.85 -13.42
N VAL A 346 -4.07 -0.84 -14.20
CA VAL A 346 -3.26 -2.04 -14.45
C VAL A 346 -2.47 -2.41 -13.20
N TYR A 347 -1.84 -1.43 -12.54
CA TYR A 347 -1.10 -1.65 -11.29
C TYR A 347 -2.00 -2.18 -10.17
N GLU A 348 -3.18 -1.58 -10.02
CA GLU A 348 -4.24 -1.94 -9.08
C GLU A 348 -4.77 -3.38 -9.27
N SER A 349 -4.51 -4.04 -10.41
CA SER A 349 -4.80 -5.47 -10.57
C SER A 349 -4.00 -6.38 -9.63
N GLY A 350 -2.91 -5.87 -9.05
CA GLY A 350 -2.04 -6.63 -8.15
C GLY A 350 -1.29 -7.78 -8.83
N LEU A 351 -1.22 -7.80 -10.17
CA LEU A 351 -0.49 -8.81 -10.94
C LEU A 351 0.97 -8.43 -11.21
N PHE A 352 1.29 -7.14 -11.17
CA PHE A 352 2.60 -6.60 -11.52
C PHE A 352 3.23 -5.87 -10.33
N GLU A 353 4.56 -5.90 -10.23
CA GLU A 353 5.28 -5.16 -9.19
C GLU A 353 5.33 -3.66 -9.52
N THR A 354 5.51 -3.31 -10.79
CA THR A 354 5.43 -1.93 -11.28
C THR A 354 4.82 -1.88 -12.68
N VAL A 355 4.13 -0.78 -13.00
CA VAL A 355 3.61 -0.48 -14.34
C VAL A 355 3.98 0.96 -14.67
N THR A 356 4.88 1.13 -15.63
CA THR A 356 5.41 2.44 -16.04
C THR A 356 4.97 2.79 -17.45
N TYR A 357 4.99 4.07 -17.78
CA TYR A 357 4.68 4.54 -19.12
C TYR A 357 5.63 5.62 -19.62
N SER A 358 5.76 5.72 -20.95
CA SER A 358 6.34 6.87 -21.62
C SER A 358 5.69 7.12 -22.98
N LEU A 359 5.94 8.28 -23.60
CA LEU A 359 5.49 8.57 -24.97
C LEU A 359 6.67 8.48 -25.95
N ALA A 360 6.50 7.80 -27.08
CA ALA A 360 7.51 7.71 -28.12
C ALA A 360 6.95 8.20 -29.45
N THR A 361 7.78 8.80 -30.30
CA THR A 361 7.40 9.08 -31.69
C THR A 361 7.43 7.77 -32.49
N GLY A 362 6.36 7.46 -33.21
CA GLY A 362 6.27 6.35 -34.16
C GLY A 362 5.75 6.79 -35.51
N ASP A 363 5.69 5.86 -36.46
CA ASP A 363 5.33 6.14 -37.86
C ASP A 363 3.90 6.72 -38.01
N SER A 364 2.99 6.35 -37.10
CA SER A 364 1.60 6.81 -37.05
C SER A 364 1.36 7.96 -36.05
N GLY A 365 2.42 8.62 -35.56
CA GLY A 365 2.35 9.67 -34.55
C GLY A 365 2.83 9.20 -33.17
N THR A 366 2.36 9.84 -32.10
CA THR A 366 2.83 9.55 -30.74
C THR A 366 2.26 8.23 -30.22
N VAL A 367 3.12 7.29 -29.83
CA VAL A 367 2.76 5.98 -29.28
C VAL A 367 3.00 5.97 -27.78
N ALA A 368 1.99 5.54 -27.01
CA ALA A 368 2.19 5.28 -25.58
C ALA A 368 2.90 3.93 -25.39
N VAL A 369 4.07 3.95 -24.76
CA VAL A 369 4.85 2.76 -24.41
C VAL A 369 4.60 2.44 -22.95
N VAL A 370 3.92 1.33 -22.67
CA VAL A 370 3.62 0.87 -21.31
C VAL A 370 4.44 -0.39 -21.02
N MET A 371 5.15 -0.38 -19.90
CA MET A 371 5.97 -1.50 -19.44
C MET A 371 5.44 -1.98 -18.09
N ALA A 372 4.92 -3.20 -18.06
CA ALA A 372 4.56 -3.89 -16.82
C ALA A 372 5.72 -4.82 -16.43
N GLN A 373 6.38 -4.51 -15.32
CA GLN A 373 7.58 -5.19 -14.84
C GLN A 373 7.31 -5.90 -13.50
N GLY A 374 7.97 -7.04 -13.34
CA GLY A 374 7.80 -7.93 -12.19
C GLY A 374 6.44 -8.65 -12.22
N GLU A 375 6.43 -9.89 -11.78
CA GLU A 375 5.21 -10.57 -11.34
C GLU A 375 5.24 -10.51 -9.82
N ASN A 376 4.14 -10.09 -9.18
CA ASN A 376 4.10 -10.09 -7.72
C ASN A 376 4.42 -11.49 -7.20
N ALA A 377 5.50 -11.60 -6.43
CA ALA A 377 5.97 -12.87 -5.92
C ALA A 377 4.88 -13.60 -5.14
N ASP A 378 4.92 -14.93 -5.14
CA ASP A 378 4.19 -15.70 -4.14
C ASP A 378 4.61 -15.21 -2.75
N ARG A 379 3.69 -15.23 -1.79
CA ARG A 379 3.98 -14.73 -0.44
C ARG A 379 3.65 -15.78 0.57
N VAL A 380 4.47 -15.86 1.60
CA VAL A 380 4.17 -16.62 2.81
C VAL A 380 4.23 -15.66 3.98
N GLY A 381 3.18 -15.65 4.79
CA GLY A 381 3.11 -14.82 5.95
C GLY A 381 2.77 -15.58 7.21
N PHE A 382 3.30 -15.06 8.30
CA PHE A 382 3.16 -15.60 9.64
C PHE A 382 2.62 -14.50 10.53
N GLY A 383 1.64 -14.84 11.35
CA GLY A 383 1.03 -13.96 12.31
C GLY A 383 0.72 -14.68 13.61
N PHE A 384 0.29 -13.89 14.58
CA PHE A 384 -0.15 -14.38 15.87
C PHE A 384 -1.37 -13.59 16.30
N ARG A 385 -2.24 -14.23 17.06
CA ARG A 385 -3.38 -13.60 17.72
C ARG A 385 -3.53 -14.18 19.11
N TYR A 386 -3.69 -13.34 20.12
CA TYR A 386 -4.16 -13.73 21.44
C TYR A 386 -5.46 -12.99 21.73
N GLU A 387 -6.45 -13.74 22.18
CA GLU A 387 -7.75 -13.25 22.63
C GLU A 387 -8.05 -13.92 23.96
N GLU A 388 -8.49 -13.15 24.96
CA GLU A 388 -8.80 -13.68 26.29
C GLU A 388 -9.77 -14.89 26.24
N GLN A 389 -10.67 -14.91 25.26
CA GLN A 389 -11.70 -15.95 25.13
C GLN A 389 -11.24 -17.21 24.38
N TYR A 390 -10.22 -17.12 23.52
CA TYR A 390 -9.77 -18.22 22.66
C TYR A 390 -8.26 -18.50 22.74
N ASN A 391 -7.59 -17.89 23.71
CA ASN A 391 -6.15 -17.98 23.93
C ASN A 391 -5.33 -17.60 22.69
N ALA A 392 -4.12 -18.16 22.60
CA ALA A 392 -3.18 -17.96 21.53
C ALA A 392 -3.56 -18.76 20.27
N ALA A 393 -3.42 -18.11 19.10
CA ALA A 393 -3.52 -18.74 17.79
C ALA A 393 -2.34 -18.30 16.91
N LEU A 394 -1.76 -19.28 16.21
CA LEU A 394 -0.79 -19.05 15.14
C LEU A 394 -1.54 -18.87 13.82
N LEU A 395 -1.12 -17.86 13.05
CA LEU A 395 -1.70 -17.53 11.75
C LEU A 395 -0.66 -17.82 10.68
N PHE A 396 -1.07 -18.54 9.65
CA PHE A 396 -0.28 -18.79 8.46
C PHE A 396 -1.10 -18.43 7.23
N ASP A 397 -0.51 -17.67 6.33
CA ASP A 397 -1.12 -17.30 5.05
C ASP A 397 -0.11 -17.56 3.94
N ALA A 398 -0.54 -18.21 2.86
CA ALA A 398 0.26 -18.36 1.67
C ALA A 398 -0.56 -17.94 0.45
N THR A 399 -0.06 -16.96 -0.29
CA THR A 399 -0.64 -16.46 -1.53
C THR A 399 0.21 -16.97 -2.69
N MET A 400 -0.42 -17.68 -3.63
CA MET A 400 0.17 -18.26 -4.82
C MET A 400 -0.42 -17.58 -6.05
N ARG A 401 0.39 -16.87 -6.83
CA ARG A 401 -0.06 -16.26 -8.08
C ARG A 401 -0.02 -17.28 -9.21
N HIS A 402 -0.93 -17.12 -10.16
CA HIS A 402 -1.02 -17.94 -11.36
C HIS A 402 -1.30 -19.44 -11.14
N LEU A 403 -1.87 -19.82 -9.99
CA LEU A 403 -2.13 -21.22 -9.61
C LEU A 403 -2.94 -22.02 -10.66
N LEU A 404 -3.95 -21.40 -11.28
CA LEU A 404 -4.78 -21.96 -12.36
C LEU A 404 -4.63 -21.15 -13.66
N GLY A 405 -3.45 -20.59 -13.91
CA GLY A 405 -3.13 -19.77 -15.09
C GLY A 405 -3.15 -18.26 -14.83
N PHE A 406 -2.84 -17.47 -15.86
CA PHE A 406 -2.66 -16.02 -15.73
C PHE A 406 -3.89 -15.31 -15.10
N GLY A 407 -3.63 -14.41 -14.14
CA GLY A 407 -4.66 -13.68 -13.39
C GLY A 407 -5.39 -14.46 -12.29
N SER A 408 -5.04 -15.73 -12.05
CA SER A 408 -5.56 -16.48 -10.90
C SER A 408 -4.70 -16.29 -9.66
N THR A 409 -5.33 -16.32 -8.48
CA THR A 409 -4.70 -16.22 -7.17
C THR A 409 -5.25 -17.33 -6.28
N GLY A 410 -4.36 -18.21 -5.83
CA GLY A 410 -4.63 -19.18 -4.79
C GLY A 410 -4.21 -18.64 -3.43
N ARG A 411 -5.01 -18.87 -2.39
CA ARG A 411 -4.71 -18.45 -1.02
C ARG A 411 -4.99 -19.61 -0.06
N LEU A 412 -3.95 -20.02 0.65
CA LEU A 412 -4.03 -20.98 1.73
C LEU A 412 -3.94 -20.21 3.05
N SER A 413 -4.97 -20.30 3.87
CA SER A 413 -5.09 -19.57 5.11
C SER A 413 -5.32 -20.56 6.26
N MET A 414 -4.47 -20.49 7.29
CA MET A 414 -4.57 -21.32 8.49
C MET A 414 -4.56 -20.47 9.76
N ARG A 415 -5.52 -20.73 10.65
CA ARG A 415 -5.52 -20.32 12.05
C ARG A 415 -5.42 -21.58 12.90
N LEU A 416 -4.40 -21.68 13.74
CA LEU A 416 -4.11 -22.84 14.57
C LEU A 416 -4.13 -22.41 16.04
N GLY A 417 -5.15 -22.85 16.78
CA GLY A 417 -5.41 -22.52 18.18
C GLY A 417 -6.71 -23.19 18.63
N GLU A 418 -7.33 -22.69 19.71
CA GLU A 418 -8.65 -23.20 20.13
C GLU A 418 -9.70 -23.10 19.02
N GLN A 419 -9.64 -22.01 18.26
CA GLN A 419 -10.30 -21.90 16.99
C GLN A 419 -9.35 -22.30 15.88
N THR A 420 -9.61 -23.46 15.27
CA THR A 420 -8.85 -23.95 14.13
C THR A 420 -9.61 -23.66 12.85
N ARG A 421 -8.97 -22.99 11.88
CA ARG A 421 -9.51 -22.80 10.54
C ARG A 421 -8.44 -23.11 9.52
N VAL A 422 -8.78 -23.89 8.49
CA VAL A 422 -7.93 -24.12 7.32
C VAL A 422 -8.79 -23.86 6.10
N ALA A 423 -8.39 -22.93 5.24
CA ALA A 423 -9.11 -22.64 4.01
C ALA A 423 -8.16 -22.50 2.83
N LEU A 424 -8.53 -23.10 1.71
CA LEU A 424 -7.90 -22.90 0.41
C LEU A 424 -8.93 -22.23 -0.49
N ASP A 425 -8.64 -21.01 -0.90
CA ASP A 425 -9.45 -20.24 -1.82
C ASP A 425 -8.68 -20.03 -3.11
N VAL A 426 -9.34 -20.20 -4.25
CA VAL A 426 -8.79 -19.89 -5.56
C VAL A 426 -9.75 -18.95 -6.26
N ALA A 427 -9.28 -17.73 -6.50
CA ALA A 427 -10.01 -16.72 -7.24
C ALA A 427 -9.32 -16.47 -8.58
N ARG A 428 -10.13 -16.29 -9.62
CA ARG A 428 -9.67 -15.70 -10.88
C ARG A 428 -10.26 -14.30 -10.94
N GLY A 429 -9.36 -13.31 -10.83
CA GLY A 429 -9.70 -11.89 -10.80
C GLY A 429 -10.28 -11.40 -12.13
N ARG A 430 -10.40 -10.08 -12.25
CA ARG A 430 -10.94 -9.41 -13.44
C ARG A 430 -10.26 -9.90 -14.72
N THR A 431 -11.06 -10.30 -15.71
CA THR A 431 -10.54 -10.81 -16.99
C THR A 431 -10.49 -9.69 -18.03
N LEU A 432 -9.92 -9.99 -19.21
CA LEU A 432 -9.79 -9.12 -20.37
C LEU A 432 -11.10 -8.40 -20.80
N SER A 433 -12.29 -8.88 -20.43
CA SER A 433 -13.57 -8.30 -20.88
C SER A 433 -14.63 -8.15 -19.79
N SER A 434 -14.30 -8.45 -18.53
CA SER A 434 -15.31 -8.66 -17.50
C SER A 434 -14.82 -8.30 -16.10
N GLN A 435 -15.63 -7.50 -15.39
CA GLN A 435 -15.48 -7.12 -13.99
C GLN A 435 -15.87 -8.26 -13.02
N TRP A 436 -16.21 -9.44 -13.56
CA TRP A 436 -16.68 -10.57 -12.77
C TRP A 436 -15.51 -11.41 -12.27
N VAL A 437 -15.57 -11.77 -11.00
CA VAL A 437 -14.61 -12.63 -10.30
C VAL A 437 -15.27 -13.98 -10.07
N LEU A 438 -14.54 -15.06 -10.40
CA LEU A 438 -14.91 -16.42 -10.06
C LEU A 438 -14.02 -16.89 -8.91
N GLY A 439 -14.62 -17.12 -7.75
CA GLY A 439 -13.99 -17.69 -6.57
C GLY A 439 -14.45 -19.12 -6.34
N THR A 440 -13.53 -19.98 -5.95
CA THR A 440 -13.82 -21.32 -5.43
C THR A 440 -13.07 -21.49 -4.13
N GLY A 441 -13.68 -22.14 -3.15
CA GLY A 441 -13.05 -22.28 -1.84
C GLY A 441 -13.45 -23.55 -1.14
N VAL A 442 -12.50 -24.14 -0.43
CA VAL A 442 -12.74 -25.23 0.51
C VAL A 442 -12.24 -24.80 1.88
N SER A 443 -13.01 -25.07 2.93
CA SER A 443 -12.63 -24.71 4.28
C SER A 443 -13.06 -25.73 5.32
N TYR A 444 -12.24 -25.85 6.35
CA TYR A 444 -12.51 -26.55 7.59
C TYR A 444 -12.44 -25.56 8.74
N LEU A 445 -13.42 -25.60 9.64
CA LEU A 445 -13.52 -24.80 10.85
C LEU A 445 -13.80 -25.72 12.04
N SER A 446 -13.08 -25.54 13.13
CA SER A 446 -13.38 -26.10 14.44
C SER A 446 -13.37 -24.96 15.46
N SER A 447 -14.46 -24.77 16.20
CA SER A 447 -14.57 -23.73 17.22
C SER A 447 -15.40 -24.26 18.41
N PRO A 448 -15.00 -23.97 19.66
CA PRO A 448 -15.90 -24.13 20.79
C PRO A 448 -17.04 -23.10 20.71
N LEU A 449 -18.19 -23.48 21.24
CA LEU A 449 -19.37 -22.65 21.44
C LEU A 449 -19.85 -22.84 22.89
N ASP A 450 -20.05 -21.73 23.57
CA ASP A 450 -20.50 -21.68 24.95
C ASP A 450 -21.97 -21.32 25.02
N PHE A 451 -22.70 -22.09 25.83
CA PHE A 451 -24.09 -21.81 26.13
C PHE A 451 -24.19 -21.32 27.57
N PHE A 452 -25.05 -20.33 27.78
CA PHE A 452 -25.26 -19.70 29.07
C PHE A 452 -26.71 -19.83 29.52
N GLU A 453 -26.90 -20.08 30.80
CA GLU A 453 -28.18 -19.92 31.49
C GLU A 453 -28.04 -18.73 32.44
N GLY A 454 -28.60 -17.59 32.04
CA GLY A 454 -28.26 -16.31 32.65
C GLY A 454 -26.79 -15.97 32.44
N ARG A 455 -26.01 -15.81 33.52
CA ARG A 455 -24.56 -15.51 33.45
C ARG A 455 -23.67 -16.72 33.70
N ARG A 456 -24.26 -17.89 33.97
CA ARG A 456 -23.54 -19.13 34.23
C ARG A 456 -23.41 -19.92 32.93
N ARG A 457 -22.18 -20.28 32.57
CA ARG A 457 -21.91 -21.22 31.47
C ARG A 457 -22.55 -22.57 31.82
N SER A 458 -23.52 -22.99 31.02
CA SER A 458 -24.33 -24.19 31.24
C SER A 458 -23.82 -25.39 30.45
N ALA A 459 -23.28 -25.17 29.26
CA ALA A 459 -22.72 -26.21 28.40
C ALA A 459 -21.65 -25.65 27.44
N GLU A 460 -20.81 -26.54 26.93
CA GLU A 460 -19.89 -26.28 25.83
C GLU A 460 -20.16 -27.27 24.70
N ALA A 461 -20.16 -26.79 23.47
CA ALA A 461 -20.20 -27.61 22.28
C ALA A 461 -19.02 -27.31 21.37
N THR A 462 -18.40 -28.35 20.81
CA THR A 462 -17.44 -28.20 19.72
C THR A 462 -18.19 -28.24 18.39
N LEU A 463 -18.12 -27.15 17.64
CA LEU A 463 -18.61 -27.07 16.28
C LEU A 463 -17.48 -27.38 15.30
N ARG A 464 -17.72 -28.31 14.38
CA ARG A 464 -16.87 -28.60 13.22
C ARG A 464 -17.64 -28.39 11.93
N VAL A 465 -17.14 -27.57 11.03
CA VAL A 465 -17.76 -27.27 9.74
C VAL A 465 -16.76 -27.53 8.64
N THR A 466 -17.15 -28.33 7.65
CA THR A 466 -16.43 -28.46 6.38
C THR A 466 -17.31 -27.89 5.28
N SER A 467 -16.81 -26.96 4.49
CA SER A 467 -17.56 -26.35 3.40
C SER A 467 -16.76 -26.29 2.11
N ALA A 468 -17.45 -26.40 0.99
CA ALA A 468 -16.96 -26.11 -0.34
C ALA A 468 -17.90 -25.07 -0.97
N ASN A 469 -17.35 -24.05 -1.60
CA ASN A 469 -18.14 -22.99 -2.21
C ASN A 469 -17.63 -22.59 -3.59
N VAL A 470 -18.55 -22.08 -4.39
CA VAL A 470 -18.29 -21.39 -5.65
C VAL A 470 -19.00 -20.05 -5.57
N THR A 471 -18.28 -18.97 -5.82
CA THR A 471 -18.79 -17.60 -5.75
C THR A 471 -18.54 -16.92 -7.09
N VAL A 472 -19.59 -16.33 -7.66
CA VAL A 472 -19.51 -15.51 -8.88
C VAL A 472 -20.03 -14.13 -8.53
N GLY A 473 -19.24 -13.09 -8.77
CA GLY A 473 -19.65 -11.73 -8.41
C GLY A 473 -18.91 -10.66 -9.19
N GLY A 474 -19.51 -9.48 -9.28
CA GLY A 474 -18.89 -8.29 -9.84
C GLY A 474 -18.43 -7.37 -8.72
N ALA A 475 -17.30 -6.71 -8.92
CA ALA A 475 -16.81 -5.72 -7.97
C ALA A 475 -16.44 -4.41 -8.63
N THR A 476 -16.68 -3.32 -7.90
CA THR A 476 -16.30 -1.94 -8.23
C THR A 476 -15.30 -1.44 -7.19
N ARG A 477 -14.81 -0.21 -7.36
CA ARG A 477 -14.02 0.46 -6.31
C ARG A 477 -14.90 0.59 -5.06
N GLY A 478 -14.45 0.03 -3.93
CA GLY A 478 -15.10 0.10 -2.62
C GLY A 478 -16.23 -0.91 -2.36
N GLY A 479 -16.67 -1.74 -3.31
CA GLY A 479 -17.76 -2.69 -3.04
C GLY A 479 -18.08 -3.66 -4.18
N GLY A 480 -19.09 -4.51 -3.97
CA GLY A 480 -19.51 -5.46 -4.99
C GLY A 480 -20.72 -6.29 -4.62
N VAL A 481 -21.12 -7.12 -5.58
CA VAL A 481 -22.25 -8.03 -5.47
C VAL A 481 -21.86 -9.41 -5.95
N GLY A 482 -22.44 -10.45 -5.35
CA GLY A 482 -22.12 -11.83 -5.74
C GLY A 482 -23.21 -12.83 -5.40
N VAL A 483 -23.13 -13.98 -6.05
CA VAL A 483 -23.93 -15.16 -5.77
C VAL A 483 -22.96 -16.27 -5.37
N GLN A 484 -23.26 -16.94 -4.27
CA GLN A 484 -22.47 -18.05 -3.75
C GLN A 484 -23.32 -19.32 -3.70
N LEU A 485 -22.78 -20.39 -4.25
CA LEU A 485 -23.25 -21.76 -4.03
C LEU A 485 -22.34 -22.39 -2.99
N LYS A 486 -22.90 -23.01 -1.95
CA LYS A 486 -22.14 -23.62 -0.86
C LYS A 486 -22.67 -25.01 -0.55
N GLY A 487 -21.80 -26.00 -0.47
CA GLY A 487 -22.07 -27.30 0.14
C GLY A 487 -21.39 -27.36 1.50
N GLU A 488 -22.09 -27.82 2.52
CA GLU A 488 -21.59 -27.79 3.90
C GLU A 488 -21.94 -29.07 4.67
N ASN A 489 -20.99 -29.54 5.47
CA ASN A 489 -21.18 -30.57 6.48
C ASN A 489 -20.81 -30.00 7.85
N ALA A 490 -21.81 -29.81 8.72
CA ALA A 490 -21.67 -29.26 10.06
C ALA A 490 -21.94 -30.35 11.10
N ARG A 491 -21.00 -30.54 12.03
CA ARG A 491 -21.11 -31.42 13.18
C ARG A 491 -20.96 -30.63 14.46
N ALA A 492 -21.95 -30.72 15.34
CA ALA A 492 -21.88 -30.19 16.69
C ALA A 492 -21.83 -31.34 17.68
N SER A 493 -20.88 -31.32 18.62
CA SER A 493 -20.82 -32.26 19.75
C SER A 493 -20.83 -31.48 21.04
N ALA A 494 -21.83 -31.71 21.89
CA ALA A 494 -21.96 -31.06 23.19
C ALA A 494 -21.51 -32.00 24.31
N ALA A 495 -20.67 -31.50 25.20
CA ALA A 495 -20.35 -32.16 26.46
C ALA A 495 -21.28 -31.57 27.54
N ILE A 496 -22.43 -32.20 27.76
CA ILE A 496 -23.29 -31.90 28.91
C ILE A 496 -23.04 -33.01 29.93
N ALA A 497 -22.89 -32.66 31.21
CA ALA A 497 -22.62 -33.58 32.31
C ALA A 497 -23.19 -35.01 32.08
N ALA A 498 -22.29 -35.93 31.69
CA ALA A 498 -22.49 -37.36 31.44
C ALA A 498 -23.28 -37.85 30.20
N VAL A 499 -23.62 -37.00 29.22
CA VAL A 499 -24.20 -37.45 27.93
C VAL A 499 -23.52 -36.77 26.74
N ASP A 500 -22.75 -37.55 25.97
CA ASP A 500 -22.25 -37.11 24.66
C ASP A 500 -23.42 -37.08 23.66
N SER A 501 -23.82 -35.87 23.24
CA SER A 501 -24.77 -35.70 22.14
C SER A 501 -24.06 -35.09 20.94
N SER A 502 -24.20 -35.72 19.77
CA SER A 502 -23.65 -35.19 18.53
C SER A 502 -24.69 -35.15 17.43
N ALA A 503 -24.77 -34.02 16.73
CA ALA A 503 -25.65 -33.82 15.59
C ALA A 503 -24.79 -33.49 14.36
N THR A 504 -25.03 -34.20 13.25
CA THR A 504 -24.38 -33.94 11.96
C THR A 504 -25.43 -33.54 10.94
N ARG A 505 -25.14 -32.51 10.14
CA ARG A 505 -26.02 -31.92 9.14
C ARG A 505 -25.24 -31.68 7.86
N THR A 506 -25.71 -32.22 6.75
CA THR A 506 -25.14 -31.96 5.42
C THR A 506 -26.18 -31.29 4.54
N PHE A 507 -25.87 -30.11 4.01
CA PHE A 507 -26.81 -29.32 3.23
C PHE A 507 -26.09 -28.52 2.15
N ALA A 508 -26.88 -28.03 1.18
CA ALA A 508 -26.42 -27.08 0.18
C ALA A 508 -27.20 -25.77 0.32
N SER A 509 -26.57 -24.67 -0.02
CA SER A 509 -27.18 -23.34 0.04
C SER A 509 -26.80 -22.46 -1.13
N VAL A 510 -27.69 -21.50 -1.40
CA VAL A 510 -27.50 -20.41 -2.35
C VAL A 510 -27.60 -19.11 -1.57
N ALA A 511 -26.60 -18.24 -1.71
CA ALA A 511 -26.56 -16.95 -1.06
C ALA A 511 -26.34 -15.80 -2.04
N GLY A 512 -27.09 -14.71 -1.84
CA GLY A 512 -26.79 -13.40 -2.43
C GLY A 512 -25.95 -12.58 -1.46
N LEU A 513 -24.95 -11.89 -1.99
CA LEU A 513 -23.95 -11.13 -1.24
C LEU A 513 -23.88 -9.71 -1.78
N VAL A 514 -23.82 -8.75 -0.86
CA VAL A 514 -23.51 -7.35 -1.13
C VAL A 514 -22.49 -6.90 -0.10
N TRP A 515 -21.43 -6.24 -0.54
CA TRP A 515 -20.46 -5.64 0.38
C TRP A 515 -19.99 -4.28 -0.11
N TRP A 516 -19.61 -3.45 0.85
CA TRP A 516 -18.93 -2.17 0.69
C TRP A 516 -17.91 -2.02 1.82
N ASP A 517 -16.70 -1.53 1.52
CA ASP A 517 -15.65 -1.24 2.48
C ASP A 517 -14.72 -0.16 1.89
N ASP A 518 -14.82 1.06 2.40
CA ASP A 518 -13.92 2.18 2.08
C ASP A 518 -13.27 2.77 3.34
N LEU A 519 -13.18 1.98 4.42
CA LEU A 519 -12.48 2.38 5.63
C LEU A 519 -11.00 2.63 5.32
N ASP A 520 -10.49 3.72 5.88
CA ASP A 520 -9.07 4.10 5.80
C ASP A 520 -8.15 3.08 6.45
N ARG A 521 -8.60 2.47 7.57
CA ARG A 521 -7.82 1.52 8.36
C ARG A 521 -8.70 0.35 8.85
N PRO A 522 -8.19 -0.89 8.92
CA PRO A 522 -8.95 -2.04 9.43
C PRO A 522 -9.15 -2.00 10.95
N ALA A 523 -8.17 -1.47 11.68
CA ALA A 523 -8.24 -1.25 13.13
C ALA A 523 -8.08 0.25 13.41
N PHE A 524 -8.91 0.77 14.32
CA PHE A 524 -9.00 2.18 14.65
C PHE A 524 -9.19 3.09 13.42
N PRO A 525 -10.24 2.86 12.60
CA PRO A 525 -10.56 3.73 11.47
C PRO A 525 -10.85 5.15 11.92
N THR A 526 -10.54 6.12 11.06
CA THR A 526 -10.81 7.55 11.31
C THR A 526 -11.91 8.10 10.41
N HIS A 527 -12.12 7.47 9.25
CA HIS A 527 -13.15 7.82 8.28
C HIS A 527 -13.51 6.62 7.38
N GLY A 528 -14.68 6.71 6.75
CA GLY A 528 -15.19 5.70 5.80
C GLY A 528 -16.33 4.87 6.39
N ALA A 529 -16.76 3.86 5.67
CA ALA A 529 -17.90 3.03 5.99
C ALA A 529 -17.72 1.58 5.47
N THR A 530 -18.41 0.66 6.14
CA THR A 530 -18.58 -0.71 5.69
C THR A 530 -20.05 -1.08 5.68
N LEU A 531 -20.46 -1.84 4.69
CA LEU A 531 -21.76 -2.50 4.62
C LEU A 531 -21.54 -3.95 4.20
N ARG A 532 -22.18 -4.89 4.87
CA ARG A 532 -22.24 -6.29 4.42
C ARG A 532 -23.66 -6.77 4.55
N ALA A 533 -24.22 -7.30 3.48
CA ALA A 533 -25.53 -7.93 3.47
C ALA A 533 -25.44 -9.30 2.81
N ARG A 534 -26.04 -10.30 3.47
CA ARG A 534 -26.10 -11.69 2.99
C ARG A 534 -27.52 -12.19 3.15
N TYR A 535 -28.05 -12.79 2.10
CA TYR A 535 -29.29 -13.56 2.13
C TYR A 535 -29.02 -14.96 1.64
N GLU A 536 -29.36 -15.98 2.43
CA GLU A 536 -29.04 -17.37 2.16
C GLU A 536 -30.27 -18.26 2.32
N ARG A 537 -30.42 -19.21 1.39
CA ARG A 537 -31.41 -20.29 1.44
C ARG A 537 -30.71 -21.63 1.36
N ALA A 538 -31.03 -22.53 2.28
CA ALA A 538 -30.41 -23.84 2.38
C ALA A 538 -31.43 -24.97 2.30
N ALA A 539 -31.02 -26.10 1.72
CA ALA A 539 -31.79 -27.32 1.62
C ALA A 539 -30.88 -28.57 1.66
N GLY A 540 -31.43 -29.72 2.07
CA GLY A 540 -30.69 -30.97 2.27
C GLY A 540 -30.37 -31.23 3.74
N GLY A 541 -30.34 -32.50 4.15
CA GLY A 541 -30.01 -32.91 5.53
C GLY A 541 -31.00 -32.46 6.62
N GLY A 542 -32.19 -31.98 6.25
CA GLY A 542 -33.22 -31.48 7.17
C GLY A 542 -34.26 -30.60 6.46
N ALA A 543 -35.08 -29.89 7.25
CA ALA A 543 -36.02 -28.90 6.74
C ALA A 543 -35.27 -27.72 6.07
N PRO A 544 -35.75 -27.20 4.93
CA PRO A 544 -35.14 -26.05 4.29
C PRO A 544 -35.26 -24.83 5.19
N PHE A 545 -34.21 -24.02 5.25
CA PHE A 545 -34.18 -22.83 6.08
C PHE A 545 -33.63 -21.62 5.30
N GLY A 546 -33.98 -20.44 5.78
CA GLY A 546 -33.46 -19.17 5.27
C GLY A 546 -32.74 -18.41 6.37
N ARG A 547 -31.73 -17.64 5.99
CA ARG A 547 -31.03 -16.71 6.87
C ARG A 547 -30.71 -15.43 6.12
N TRP A 548 -30.93 -14.29 6.76
CA TRP A 548 -30.43 -13.01 6.28
C TRP A 548 -29.67 -12.30 7.39
N PHE A 549 -28.65 -11.56 6.99
CA PHE A 549 -27.77 -10.83 7.89
C PHE A 549 -27.32 -9.55 7.20
N VAL A 550 -27.38 -8.42 7.92
CA VAL A 550 -26.91 -7.12 7.50
C VAL A 550 -26.10 -6.51 8.63
N THR A 551 -24.92 -6.00 8.32
CA THR A 551 -24.11 -5.20 9.24
C THR A 551 -23.60 -3.96 8.52
N GLY A 552 -23.64 -2.83 9.22
CA GLY A 552 -23.13 -1.56 8.73
C GLY A 552 -22.31 -0.86 9.82
N ARG A 553 -21.26 -0.17 9.40
CA ARG A 553 -20.44 0.71 10.24
C ARG A 553 -20.12 1.96 9.43
N ALA A 554 -20.21 3.13 10.03
CA ALA A 554 -19.80 4.39 9.43
C ALA A 554 -18.99 5.19 10.44
N VAL A 555 -17.88 5.77 9.98
CA VAL A 555 -16.92 6.52 10.80
C VAL A 555 -16.71 7.88 10.16
N ALA A 556 -16.84 8.93 10.96
CA ALA A 556 -16.65 10.30 10.52
C ALA A 556 -15.70 11.05 11.48
N PRO A 557 -14.74 11.84 10.96
CA PRO A 557 -13.89 12.68 11.78
C PRO A 557 -14.69 13.87 12.32
N LEU A 558 -14.61 14.11 13.63
CA LEU A 558 -15.08 15.32 14.30
C LEU A 558 -13.96 16.37 14.43
N SER A 559 -12.71 15.93 14.49
CA SER A 559 -11.49 16.76 14.45
C SER A 559 -10.30 15.93 13.93
N GLU A 560 -9.10 16.49 13.87
CA GLU A 560 -7.89 15.77 13.46
C GLU A 560 -7.58 14.52 14.31
N ARG A 561 -8.07 14.46 15.56
CA ARG A 561 -7.78 13.38 16.52
C ARG A 561 -9.02 12.76 17.14
N LEU A 562 -10.22 13.12 16.67
CA LEU A 562 -11.47 12.64 17.23
C LEU A 562 -12.38 12.16 16.10
N SER A 563 -12.86 10.93 16.20
CA SER A 563 -13.80 10.33 15.26
C SER A 563 -15.02 9.80 16.00
N ILE A 564 -16.18 9.88 15.34
CA ILE A 564 -17.41 9.24 15.79
C ILE A 564 -17.71 8.06 14.87
N GLU A 565 -18.16 6.97 15.45
CA GLU A 565 -18.59 5.76 14.78
C GLU A 565 -20.04 5.47 15.12
N ALA A 566 -20.82 5.08 14.11
CA ALA A 566 -22.11 4.45 14.28
C ALA A 566 -22.08 3.06 13.64
N HIS A 567 -22.63 2.06 14.32
CA HIS A 567 -22.74 0.70 13.79
C HIS A 567 -24.12 0.12 14.06
N ALA A 568 -24.54 -0.77 13.16
CA ALA A 568 -25.81 -1.47 13.26
C ALA A 568 -25.68 -2.89 12.70
N VAL A 569 -26.45 -3.81 13.28
CA VAL A 569 -26.52 -5.21 12.90
C VAL A 569 -27.98 -5.65 12.97
N GLY A 570 -28.43 -6.34 11.94
CA GLY A 570 -29.74 -6.98 11.87
C GLY A 570 -29.64 -8.34 11.20
N GLY A 571 -30.37 -9.33 11.71
CA GLY A 571 -30.40 -10.63 11.08
C GLY A 571 -31.52 -11.51 11.60
N ALA A 572 -31.97 -12.45 10.77
CA ALA A 572 -32.88 -13.50 11.19
C ALA A 572 -32.63 -14.80 10.42
N ALA A 573 -32.78 -15.91 11.11
CA ALA A 573 -32.79 -17.26 10.59
C ALA A 573 -34.18 -17.90 10.80
N SER A 574 -34.47 -18.98 10.08
CA SER A 574 -35.67 -19.78 10.34
C SER A 574 -35.70 -20.21 11.82
N PRO A 575 -36.80 -19.95 12.57
CA PRO A 575 -36.88 -20.16 14.01
C PRO A 575 -37.16 -21.64 14.35
N ASP A 576 -36.34 -22.52 13.79
CA ASP A 576 -36.42 -23.96 13.96
C ASP A 576 -35.14 -24.45 14.67
N SER A 577 -35.34 -25.17 15.77
CA SER A 577 -34.28 -25.87 16.52
C SER A 577 -33.41 -26.81 15.68
N THR A 578 -33.84 -27.14 14.45
CA THR A 578 -33.09 -28.01 13.55
C THR A 578 -32.01 -27.31 12.73
N ILE A 579 -31.91 -25.97 12.75
CA ILE A 579 -30.84 -25.26 12.03
C ILE A 579 -29.45 -25.52 12.65
N PRO A 580 -28.37 -25.54 11.86
CA PRO A 580 -27.02 -25.67 12.40
C PRO A 580 -26.71 -24.53 13.40
N LEU A 581 -25.98 -24.84 14.48
CA LEU A 581 -25.74 -23.90 15.58
C LEU A 581 -25.12 -22.57 15.14
N HIS A 582 -24.20 -22.59 14.18
CA HIS A 582 -23.55 -21.37 13.68
C HIS A 582 -24.43 -20.53 12.74
N TYR A 583 -25.66 -20.94 12.43
CA TYR A 583 -26.65 -20.09 11.78
C TYR A 583 -27.50 -19.29 12.77
N ARG A 584 -27.38 -19.60 14.07
CA ARG A 584 -27.92 -18.78 15.16
C ARG A 584 -27.05 -17.54 15.36
N PHE A 585 -27.63 -16.54 16.01
CA PHE A 585 -26.91 -15.33 16.39
C PHE A 585 -26.57 -15.37 17.87
N PHE A 586 -25.35 -14.96 18.18
CA PHE A 586 -24.77 -14.88 19.52
C PHE A 586 -24.35 -13.43 19.75
N LEU A 587 -24.66 -12.88 20.92
CA LEU A 587 -24.43 -11.49 21.25
C LEU A 587 -23.50 -11.38 22.46
N GLY A 588 -22.43 -10.59 22.32
CA GLY A 588 -21.51 -10.26 23.41
C GLY A 588 -20.05 -10.17 22.98
N SER A 589 -19.18 -9.86 23.94
CA SER A 589 -17.77 -9.48 23.75
C SER A 589 -17.60 -8.19 22.93
N LEU A 590 -16.60 -7.37 23.29
CA LEU A 590 -16.19 -6.25 22.42
C LEU A 590 -15.11 -6.67 21.42
N THR A 591 -14.54 -7.85 21.59
CA THR A 591 -13.60 -8.46 20.67
C THR A 591 -14.37 -9.11 19.51
N PRO A 592 -14.21 -8.64 18.25
CA PRO A 592 -14.91 -9.22 17.10
C PRO A 592 -14.47 -10.65 16.82
N SER A 593 -15.40 -11.50 16.39
CA SER A 593 -15.10 -12.89 16.01
C SER A 593 -14.43 -12.96 14.65
N ALA A 594 -13.23 -13.55 14.58
CA ALA A 594 -12.51 -13.76 13.33
C ALA A 594 -13.14 -14.86 12.44
N VAL A 595 -13.63 -15.94 13.06
CA VAL A 595 -14.10 -17.13 12.33
C VAL A 595 -15.61 -17.22 12.13
N LEU A 596 -16.40 -16.56 12.99
CA LEU A 596 -17.88 -16.61 12.98
C LEU A 596 -18.48 -15.18 12.98
N ALA A 597 -17.88 -14.26 12.23
CA ALA A 597 -18.24 -12.84 12.21
C ALA A 597 -19.72 -12.53 11.90
N GLU A 598 -20.40 -13.37 11.10
CA GLU A 598 -21.82 -13.16 10.81
C GLU A 598 -22.74 -13.67 11.92
N SER A 599 -22.24 -14.51 12.82
CA SER A 599 -23.03 -15.23 13.83
C SER A 599 -22.72 -14.73 15.24
N GLN A 600 -21.49 -14.31 15.52
CA GLN A 600 -21.05 -13.74 16.78
C GLN A 600 -20.94 -12.22 16.64
N VAL A 601 -21.96 -11.52 17.14
CA VAL A 601 -22.09 -10.06 17.07
C VAL A 601 -21.48 -9.44 18.33
N SER A 602 -20.50 -8.56 18.15
CA SER A 602 -19.86 -7.83 19.25
C SER A 602 -20.85 -6.90 19.94
N PHE A 603 -20.89 -6.93 21.27
CA PHE A 603 -21.82 -6.14 22.07
C PHE A 603 -21.25 -5.84 23.46
N ALA A 604 -21.28 -4.57 23.85
CA ALA A 604 -20.83 -4.11 25.15
C ALA A 604 -21.65 -4.71 26.31
N GLY A 605 -20.99 -5.10 27.39
CA GLY A 605 -21.62 -5.53 28.64
C GLY A 605 -22.16 -6.97 28.70
N LEU A 606 -21.91 -7.79 27.68
CA LEU A 606 -22.20 -9.23 27.67
C LEU A 606 -20.90 -10.01 27.42
N ARG A 607 -20.74 -11.19 28.04
CA ARG A 607 -19.66 -12.12 27.70
C ARG A 607 -19.87 -12.68 26.30
N LEU A 608 -18.80 -13.17 25.67
CA LEU A 608 -18.89 -13.86 24.40
C LEU A 608 -19.97 -14.96 24.48
N GLN A 609 -20.94 -14.91 23.56
CA GLN A 609 -22.04 -15.88 23.48
C GLN A 609 -22.99 -15.92 24.70
N GLU A 610 -22.97 -14.91 25.59
CA GLU A 610 -23.84 -14.87 26.79
C GLU A 610 -25.34 -14.92 26.43
N ARG A 611 -25.72 -14.38 25.27
CA ARG A 611 -27.08 -14.51 24.75
C ARG A 611 -27.05 -15.06 23.32
N ASP A 612 -27.99 -15.95 23.01
CA ASP A 612 -28.17 -16.51 21.69
C ASP A 612 -29.64 -16.55 21.23
N GLY A 613 -29.86 -16.53 19.92
CA GLY A 613 -31.20 -16.47 19.33
C GLY A 613 -31.23 -16.81 17.85
N PHE A 614 -32.42 -16.75 17.26
CA PHE A 614 -32.64 -16.95 15.83
C PHE A 614 -32.65 -15.62 15.06
N ALA A 615 -32.81 -14.51 15.77
CA ALA A 615 -32.70 -13.17 15.21
C ALA A 615 -31.87 -12.28 16.13
N VAL A 616 -31.26 -11.24 15.53
CA VAL A 616 -30.47 -10.23 16.21
C VAL A 616 -30.85 -8.85 15.68
N ALA A 617 -30.96 -7.88 16.58
CA ALA A 617 -31.04 -6.47 16.24
C ALA A 617 -30.20 -5.69 17.26
N ALA A 618 -29.14 -5.05 16.80
CA ALA A 618 -28.26 -4.27 17.66
C ALA A 618 -27.76 -3.03 16.92
N ALA A 619 -27.59 -1.94 17.65
CA ALA A 619 -26.99 -0.71 17.16
C ALA A 619 -26.16 -0.07 18.27
N GLY A 620 -25.22 0.78 17.88
CA GLY A 620 -24.44 1.52 18.86
C GLY A 620 -23.68 2.67 18.25
N VAL A 621 -23.08 3.44 19.14
CA VAL A 621 -22.26 4.59 18.82
C VAL A 621 -20.96 4.48 19.61
N ALA A 622 -19.85 4.83 18.98
CA ALA A 622 -18.56 4.94 19.62
C ALA A 622 -17.90 6.29 19.33
N LEU A 623 -17.20 6.83 20.32
CA LEU A 623 -16.36 8.01 20.22
C LEU A 623 -14.91 7.58 20.40
N GLN A 624 -14.09 7.75 19.35
CA GLN A 624 -12.69 7.35 19.32
C GLN A 624 -11.80 8.59 19.33
N TRP A 625 -10.90 8.67 20.31
CA TRP A 625 -9.93 9.74 20.47
C TRP A 625 -8.50 9.21 20.30
N GLU A 626 -7.67 9.92 19.53
CA GLU A 626 -6.24 9.64 19.34
C GLU A 626 -5.40 10.66 20.14
N PRO A 627 -5.18 10.48 21.46
CA PRO A 627 -4.42 11.43 22.28
C PRO A 627 -2.98 11.64 21.82
N ALA A 628 -2.36 10.59 21.27
CA ALA A 628 -1.00 10.59 20.74
C ALA A 628 -0.96 9.68 19.50
N PRO A 629 0.00 9.87 18.58
CA PRO A 629 0.09 9.08 17.36
C PRO A 629 0.05 7.57 17.65
N ASN A 630 -0.89 6.86 17.02
CA ASN A 630 -1.14 5.42 17.17
C ASN A 630 -1.60 4.95 18.56
N ILE A 631 -2.06 5.84 19.44
CA ILE A 631 -2.71 5.49 20.72
C ILE A 631 -4.17 5.92 20.64
N PHE A 632 -5.09 4.99 20.85
CA PHE A 632 -6.53 5.20 20.68
C PHE A 632 -7.28 4.89 21.97
N THR A 633 -8.23 5.74 22.31
CA THR A 633 -9.19 5.51 23.39
C THR A 633 -10.59 5.57 22.82
N THR A 634 -11.40 4.56 23.07
CA THR A 634 -12.76 4.47 22.51
C THR A 634 -13.79 4.33 23.62
N ALA A 635 -14.79 5.18 23.63
CA ALA A 635 -15.99 5.04 24.45
C ALA A 635 -17.15 4.56 23.58
N ARG A 636 -17.77 3.42 23.93
CA ARG A 636 -18.80 2.77 23.12
C ARG A 636 -20.04 2.47 23.94
N VAL A 637 -21.21 2.67 23.33
CA VAL A 637 -22.51 2.27 23.88
C VAL A 637 -23.26 1.44 22.84
N ASP A 638 -23.76 0.30 23.26
CA ASP A 638 -24.54 -0.62 22.44
C ASP A 638 -25.94 -0.80 23.02
N VAL A 639 -26.94 -0.88 22.13
CA VAL A 639 -28.33 -1.23 22.45
C VAL A 639 -28.82 -2.31 21.49
N GLY A 640 -29.47 -3.33 22.00
CA GLY A 640 -29.99 -4.42 21.17
C GLY A 640 -30.22 -5.71 21.93
N ASP A 641 -30.63 -6.74 21.21
CA ASP A 641 -30.77 -8.09 21.75
C ASP A 641 -30.80 -9.17 20.66
N VAL A 642 -30.83 -10.42 21.11
CA VAL A 642 -31.19 -11.59 20.32
C VAL A 642 -32.52 -12.16 20.78
N ALA A 643 -33.30 -12.69 19.84
CA ALA A 643 -34.62 -13.24 20.13
C ALA A 643 -34.99 -14.37 19.15
N ARG A 644 -36.23 -14.87 19.25
CA ARG A 644 -36.76 -15.89 18.34
C ARG A 644 -37.15 -15.29 16.97
N THR A 645 -37.69 -14.07 16.95
CA THR A 645 -38.03 -13.36 15.72
C THR A 645 -37.34 -12.00 15.67
N PHE A 646 -37.22 -11.43 14.47
CA PHE A 646 -36.60 -10.11 14.32
C PHE A 646 -37.38 -8.99 14.99
N GLY A 647 -38.74 -9.06 14.98
CA GLY A 647 -39.58 -8.10 15.69
C GLY A 647 -39.29 -8.10 17.19
N ASP A 648 -39.25 -9.29 17.81
CA ASP A 648 -38.93 -9.44 19.24
C ASP A 648 -37.51 -8.91 19.56
N ALA A 649 -36.55 -9.11 18.65
CA ALA A 649 -35.18 -8.63 18.84
C ALA A 649 -35.08 -7.10 18.80
N VAL A 650 -35.94 -6.44 17.99
CA VAL A 650 -36.03 -4.97 17.92
C VAL A 650 -36.74 -4.39 19.15
N GLU A 651 -37.74 -5.10 19.68
CA GLU A 651 -38.49 -4.68 20.87
C GLU A 651 -37.68 -4.88 22.16
N SER A 652 -36.91 -5.96 22.26
CA SER A 652 -36.05 -6.23 23.40
C SER A 652 -34.84 -5.30 23.44
N ARG A 653 -34.52 -4.77 24.64
CA ARG A 653 -33.45 -3.78 24.82
C ARG A 653 -32.53 -4.19 25.95
N VAL A 654 -31.37 -4.74 25.59
CA VAL A 654 -30.19 -4.71 26.46
C VAL A 654 -29.41 -3.45 26.11
N VAL A 655 -28.85 -2.78 27.12
CA VAL A 655 -27.91 -1.67 26.94
C VAL A 655 -26.62 -2.03 27.65
N GLY A 656 -25.50 -1.80 26.99
CA GLY A 656 -24.18 -1.92 27.59
C GLY A 656 -23.26 -0.80 27.14
N ALA A 657 -22.25 -0.52 27.95
CA ALA A 657 -21.26 0.49 27.66
C ALA A 657 -19.86 -0.05 27.94
N GLY A 658 -18.87 0.50 27.24
CA GLY A 658 -17.47 0.12 27.41
C GLY A 658 -16.52 1.25 27.09
N LEU A 659 -15.32 1.12 27.66
CA LEU A 659 -14.15 1.92 27.37
C LEU A 659 -13.05 0.99 26.88
N SER A 660 -12.32 1.38 25.85
CA SER A 660 -11.11 0.70 25.45
C SER A 660 -9.94 1.66 25.28
N ILE A 661 -8.75 1.12 25.50
CA ILE A 661 -7.49 1.75 25.17
C ILE A 661 -6.68 0.77 24.32
N GLY A 662 -6.13 1.24 23.22
CA GLY A 662 -5.39 0.41 22.30
C GLY A 662 -4.34 1.16 21.52
N THR A 663 -3.47 0.41 20.87
CA THR A 663 -2.42 0.94 20.02
C THR A 663 -2.19 0.04 18.83
N ARG A 664 -1.74 0.64 17.72
CA ARG A 664 -1.29 -0.10 16.55
C ARG A 664 0.19 -0.44 16.72
N THR A 665 0.51 -1.72 16.74
CA THR A 665 1.89 -2.20 16.81
C THR A 665 2.27 -2.98 15.55
N LEU A 666 3.56 -3.27 15.39
CA LEU A 666 4.04 -4.13 14.31
C LEU A 666 3.37 -5.50 14.34
N VAL A 667 3.14 -6.07 15.54
CA VAL A 667 2.51 -7.39 15.72
C VAL A 667 1.00 -7.40 15.53
N GLY A 668 0.39 -6.25 15.23
CA GLY A 668 -1.06 -6.04 15.11
C GLY A 668 -1.61 -5.07 16.17
N PRO A 669 -2.93 -4.82 16.18
CA PRO A 669 -3.56 -4.02 17.22
C PRO A 669 -3.45 -4.69 18.59
N VAL A 670 -3.09 -3.92 19.60
CA VAL A 670 -3.15 -4.29 21.02
C VAL A 670 -4.28 -3.47 21.64
N GLU A 671 -5.21 -4.10 22.33
CA GLU A 671 -6.34 -3.39 22.93
C GLU A 671 -6.79 -4.06 24.23
N LEU A 672 -6.99 -3.22 25.25
CA LEU A 672 -7.64 -3.56 26.50
C LEU A 672 -9.03 -2.91 26.50
N ARG A 673 -10.06 -3.70 26.75
CA ARG A 673 -11.45 -3.27 26.76
C ARG A 673 -12.06 -3.56 28.12
N VAL A 674 -12.79 -2.60 28.67
CA VAL A 674 -13.53 -2.76 29.92
C VAL A 674 -14.98 -2.37 29.64
N HIS A 675 -15.92 -3.28 29.85
CA HIS A 675 -17.33 -3.05 29.51
C HIS A 675 -18.29 -3.74 30.46
N GLY A 676 -19.49 -3.20 30.59
CA GLY A 676 -20.49 -3.70 31.53
C GLY A 676 -21.87 -3.12 31.25
N ARG A 677 -22.87 -3.65 31.95
CA ARG A 677 -24.22 -3.07 32.00
C ARG A 677 -24.46 -2.31 33.31
N THR A 678 -23.75 -2.73 34.36
CA THR A 678 -23.72 -2.17 35.71
C THR A 678 -22.29 -2.30 36.26
N PRO A 679 -21.91 -1.55 37.31
CA PRO A 679 -20.60 -1.69 37.96
C PRO A 679 -20.30 -3.12 38.44
N SER A 680 -21.32 -3.88 38.86
CA SER A 680 -21.20 -5.28 39.31
C SER A 680 -21.11 -6.30 38.17
N THR A 681 -21.28 -5.88 36.92
CA THR A 681 -21.26 -6.76 35.74
C THR A 681 -20.10 -6.45 34.79
N MET A 682 -19.13 -5.65 35.23
CA MET A 682 -17.96 -5.28 34.44
C MET A 682 -17.14 -6.50 34.03
N LEU A 683 -16.67 -6.47 32.79
CA LEU A 683 -15.84 -7.45 32.13
C LEU A 683 -14.60 -6.72 31.61
N ALA A 684 -13.46 -7.41 31.61
CA ALA A 684 -12.23 -6.94 30.99
C ALA A 684 -11.83 -7.94 29.91
N GLU A 685 -11.46 -7.44 28.74
CA GLU A 685 -11.02 -8.25 27.61
C GLU A 685 -9.70 -7.69 27.08
N PHE A 686 -8.74 -8.58 26.85
CA PHE A 686 -7.47 -8.23 26.25
C PHE A 686 -7.32 -8.95 24.90
N SER A 687 -6.83 -8.22 23.89
CA SER A 687 -6.50 -8.82 22.61
C SER A 687 -5.24 -8.20 22.02
N VAL A 688 -4.39 -9.02 21.41
CA VAL A 688 -3.22 -8.60 20.65
C VAL A 688 -3.10 -9.42 19.38
N GLY A 689 -2.76 -8.78 18.27
CA GLY A 689 -2.46 -9.48 17.02
C GLY A 689 -3.44 -9.16 15.90
N HIS A 690 -3.15 -9.65 14.69
CA HIS A 690 -3.98 -9.39 13.52
C HIS A 690 -5.30 -10.18 13.56
N LEU A 691 -6.37 -9.57 13.06
CA LEU A 691 -7.62 -10.26 12.77
C LEU A 691 -7.42 -11.11 11.51
N PHE A 692 -7.90 -12.36 11.56
CA PHE A 692 -7.72 -13.39 10.53
C PHE A 692 -9.00 -13.60 9.71
#